data_AF-A0A3R7W9C3-F1
#
_entry.id   AF-A0A3R7W9C3-F1
#
_cell.length_a   1.000
_cell.length_b   1.000
_cell.length_c   1.000
_cell.angle_alpha   90.00
_cell.angle_beta   90.00
_cell.angle_gamma   90.00
#
_symmetry.space_group_name_H-M   'P 1'
#
loop_
_entity.id
_entity.type
_entity.pdbx_description
1 polymer ?
#
loop_
_entity_poly.entity_id
_entity_poly.type
_entity_poly.pdbx_seq_one_letter_code
_entity_poly.pdbx_strand_id
1 'polypeptide(L)'
;MSVNAQPGDKVVLAYSGGLDTSIILKWLTNKGFEVICYCANVGQQGEDYEQVRAKALSLGAKKVYIEDLREEFVKHYIFEAVKSNAIYESRYLLGTSLARPVIAKKQVEIAHTEGAKYVAHGATGKGNDQVRFELCAQALDAQLKTIAPWRDAEFIEKFKGRADLIQYAKEQNIPIDATPKAPYSVDENLYHTSYEAGMLEDPMTAPMVEMFKMTVDPKDAPDTAEQISIRFEKGIPVGVTNLTAKTPELTGALDLFLELNKLAGKHGVGRIDIVENRFVGIKSRGVYETPGGTILRQAHLDLEGLCMDREVMKVRDSLSAKFAEFCYNGFWFAPEMDFVRNAVDFSQQNVTGYVHLELYKGNVTVIGRYSDEALYSADLASMDQEGGGDNFDYHPADAQGFIRINATRLKAWRCRPQPNNMGNDGGVIAVKRKFMRHANVKARSEKADQEVQRLEKARTCALSLQPLQELVVACRLGNLFNKQTLLEHLLAKSMPERFQHITSLKDVVACRVTCDKEKGTLWCCPITMVEFNGKQPFVVLFKCGCVLSERALKAVNTSECLVCGNPYNEQDVVTLLLEEEQYKEKQKKLLEQKMEEKRVKKNKKRMKSSKEEDGKYEQKKPKKEKKSKRKAEQLGDSGDTKLVKMVKDAGESISKAKENSQVFASIFSKNKKERRNANDLLMTIGGMRYTLS
;
A
#
# COMPACT_ATOMS: atom_id res chain seq x y z
N MET A 1 35.19 5.11 1.69
CA MET A 1 36.23 5.62 2.60
C MET A 1 36.76 4.42 3.36
N SER A 2 38.07 4.26 3.47
CA SER A 2 38.69 3.15 4.22
C SER A 2 38.77 3.49 5.70
N VAL A 3 38.56 2.52 6.59
CA VAL A 3 38.70 2.73 8.03
C VAL A 3 40.19 2.82 8.43
N ASN A 4 40.52 3.80 9.28
CA ASN A 4 41.86 4.00 9.84
C ASN A 4 41.77 3.94 11.37
N ALA A 5 42.62 3.12 12.00
CA ALA A 5 42.68 3.03 13.45
C ALA A 5 43.37 4.27 14.05
N GLN A 6 42.90 4.71 15.22
CA GLN A 6 43.68 5.58 16.10
C GLN A 6 44.39 4.72 17.17
N PRO A 7 45.51 5.19 17.76
CA PRO A 7 46.19 4.47 18.83
C PRO A 7 45.23 4.12 19.97
N GLY A 8 45.15 2.82 20.31
CA GLY A 8 44.28 2.30 21.37
C GLY A 8 42.84 2.02 20.95
N ASP A 9 42.47 2.19 19.67
CA ASP A 9 41.14 1.81 19.19
C ASP A 9 40.96 0.29 19.24
N LYS A 10 39.97 -0.14 20.04
CA LYS A 10 39.54 -1.54 20.15
C LYS A 10 38.36 -1.82 19.23
N VAL A 11 38.34 -3.03 18.66
CA VAL A 11 37.24 -3.52 17.82
C VAL A 11 36.82 -4.92 18.26
N VAL A 12 35.52 -5.15 18.43
CA VAL A 12 34.97 -6.49 18.68
C VAL A 12 34.55 -7.12 17.36
N LEU A 13 35.28 -8.13 16.90
CA LEU A 13 35.02 -8.87 15.68
C LEU A 13 34.16 -10.11 15.98
N ALA A 14 32.98 -10.19 15.36
CA ALA A 14 32.23 -11.43 15.27
C ALA A 14 33.04 -12.45 14.45
N TYR A 15 33.56 -13.47 15.12
CA TYR A 15 34.58 -14.39 14.61
C TYR A 15 34.07 -15.84 14.63
N SER A 16 34.12 -16.50 13.48
CA SER A 16 33.63 -17.88 13.29
C SER A 16 34.75 -18.89 12.98
N GLY A 17 36.03 -18.55 13.18
CA GLY A 17 37.15 -19.44 12.85
C GLY A 17 37.42 -19.65 11.34
N GLY A 18 36.48 -19.28 10.47
CA GLY A 18 36.57 -19.44 9.03
C GLY A 18 37.65 -18.59 8.35
N LEU A 19 37.86 -18.84 7.06
CA LEU A 19 38.85 -18.14 6.23
C LEU A 19 38.64 -16.62 6.27
N ASP A 20 37.41 -16.17 5.99
CA ASP A 20 37.10 -14.75 5.82
C ASP A 20 37.31 -13.96 7.12
N THR A 21 36.78 -14.45 8.25
CA THR A 21 36.94 -13.77 9.55
C THR A 21 38.38 -13.85 10.07
N SER A 22 39.15 -14.89 9.70
CA SER A 22 40.59 -14.99 10.02
C SER A 22 41.43 -13.97 9.24
N ILE A 23 41.08 -13.73 7.99
CA ILE A 23 41.70 -12.68 7.16
C ILE A 23 41.33 -11.30 7.68
N ILE A 24 40.05 -11.08 8.02
CA ILE A 24 39.58 -9.82 8.59
C ILE A 24 40.28 -9.51 9.91
N LEU A 25 40.42 -10.51 10.80
CA LEU A 25 41.20 -10.38 12.03
C LEU A 25 42.61 -9.87 11.72
N LYS A 26 43.34 -10.55 10.84
CA LYS A 26 44.71 -10.16 10.51
C LYS A 26 44.81 -8.79 9.85
N TRP A 27 43.85 -8.46 8.98
CA TRP A 27 43.77 -7.18 8.30
C TRP A 27 43.50 -6.02 9.28
N LEU A 28 42.59 -6.19 10.24
CA LEU A 28 42.31 -5.21 11.29
C LEU A 28 43.51 -5.02 12.23
N THR A 29 44.15 -6.11 12.65
CA THR A 29 45.37 -6.05 13.46
C THR A 29 46.48 -5.29 12.72
N ASN A 30 46.67 -5.55 11.43
CA ASN A 30 47.67 -4.85 10.61
C ASN A 30 47.34 -3.36 10.39
N LYS A 31 46.07 -2.96 10.51
CA LYS A 31 45.65 -1.55 10.52
C LYS A 31 45.86 -0.85 11.88
N GLY A 32 46.30 -1.57 12.91
CA GLY A 32 46.59 -1.01 14.23
C GLY A 32 45.44 -1.11 15.24
N PHE A 33 44.36 -1.82 14.93
CA PHE A 33 43.29 -2.07 15.90
C PHE A 33 43.69 -3.12 16.95
N GLU A 34 43.25 -2.92 18.19
CA GLU A 34 43.23 -3.98 19.18
C GLU A 34 41.98 -4.85 18.96
N VAL A 35 42.16 -5.96 18.24
CA VAL A 35 41.04 -6.83 17.86
C VAL A 35 40.69 -7.80 18.98
N ILE A 36 39.42 -7.78 19.39
CA ILE A 36 38.81 -8.70 20.34
C ILE A 36 37.91 -9.62 19.54
N CYS A 37 38.24 -10.91 19.48
CA CYS A 37 37.42 -11.88 18.78
C CYS A 37 36.28 -12.34 19.69
N TYR A 38 35.08 -12.40 19.12
CA TYR A 38 33.89 -12.91 19.78
C TYR A 38 33.29 -14.02 18.92
N CYS A 39 33.29 -15.25 19.46
CA CYS A 39 32.65 -16.40 18.86
C CYS A 39 31.34 -16.70 19.61
N ALA A 40 30.25 -16.85 18.87
CA ALA A 40 28.93 -17.11 19.40
C ALA A 40 28.57 -18.58 19.19
N ASN A 41 28.47 -19.34 20.27
CA ASN A 41 27.90 -20.68 20.22
C ASN A 41 26.37 -20.57 20.24
N VAL A 42 25.77 -20.68 19.06
CA VAL A 42 24.32 -20.77 18.85
C VAL A 42 23.92 -22.17 18.37
N GLY A 43 24.78 -23.17 18.62
CA GLY A 43 24.52 -24.58 18.35
C GLY A 43 24.95 -25.06 16.97
N GLN A 44 25.99 -24.46 16.39
CA GLN A 44 26.71 -24.97 15.23
C GLN A 44 27.24 -26.39 15.51
N GLN A 45 27.22 -27.28 14.51
CA GLN A 45 27.62 -28.68 14.70
C GLN A 45 29.14 -28.87 14.54
N GLY A 46 29.77 -29.56 15.49
CA GLY A 46 31.15 -30.03 15.35
C GLY A 46 32.23 -28.95 15.46
N GLU A 47 31.91 -27.76 15.97
CA GLU A 47 32.88 -26.68 16.16
C GLU A 47 33.75 -26.91 17.41
N ASP A 48 35.08 -26.97 17.21
CA ASP A 48 36.05 -27.00 18.30
C ASP A 48 36.39 -25.56 18.71
N TYR A 49 35.65 -25.07 19.71
CA TYR A 49 35.80 -23.72 20.23
C TYR A 49 37.20 -23.42 20.80
N GLU A 50 37.90 -24.44 21.32
CA GLU A 50 39.27 -24.24 21.82
C GLU A 50 40.27 -24.12 20.66
N GLN A 51 40.07 -24.87 19.57
CA GLN A 51 40.83 -24.67 18.34
C GLN A 51 40.56 -23.29 17.73
N VAL A 52 39.29 -22.83 17.72
CA VAL A 52 38.91 -21.48 17.26
C VAL A 52 39.60 -20.40 18.11
N ARG A 53 39.64 -20.58 19.44
CA ARG A 53 40.36 -19.69 20.37
C ARG A 53 41.85 -19.64 20.06
N ALA A 54 42.51 -20.80 19.97
CA ALA A 54 43.93 -20.90 19.69
C ALA A 54 44.29 -20.28 18.33
N LYS A 55 43.45 -20.50 17.32
CA LYS A 55 43.58 -19.89 15.99
C LYS A 55 43.48 -18.37 16.07
N ALA A 56 42.45 -17.81 16.72
CA ALA A 56 42.30 -16.36 16.85
C ALA A 56 43.50 -15.70 17.56
N LEU A 57 43.97 -16.30 18.67
CA LEU A 57 45.12 -15.79 19.41
C LEU A 57 46.40 -15.83 18.58
N SER A 58 46.68 -16.94 17.88
CA SER A 58 47.86 -17.06 17.02
C SER A 58 47.87 -16.05 15.86
N LEU A 59 46.70 -15.59 15.41
CA LEU A 59 46.56 -14.58 14.38
C LEU A 59 46.73 -13.14 14.87
N GLY A 60 46.73 -12.91 16.20
CA GLY A 60 46.95 -11.60 16.81
C GLY A 60 45.71 -10.98 17.45
N ALA A 61 44.68 -11.78 17.79
CA ALA A 61 43.61 -11.31 18.64
C ALA A 61 44.15 -10.97 20.04
N LYS A 62 43.77 -9.81 20.58
CA LYS A 62 44.13 -9.38 21.93
C LYS A 62 43.40 -10.21 23.00
N LYS A 63 42.15 -10.57 22.73
CA LYS A 63 41.29 -11.36 23.61
C LYS A 63 40.27 -12.14 22.79
N VAL A 64 39.81 -13.27 23.33
CA VAL A 64 38.79 -14.12 22.70
C VAL A 64 37.67 -14.41 23.69
N TYR A 65 36.46 -14.04 23.32
CA TYR A 65 35.21 -14.41 24.00
C TYR A 65 34.55 -15.56 23.24
N ILE A 66 34.11 -16.58 23.99
CA ILE A 66 33.31 -17.68 23.46
C ILE A 66 32.09 -17.77 24.36
N GLU A 67 30.94 -17.38 23.84
CA GLU A 67 29.71 -17.28 24.62
C GLU A 67 28.74 -18.35 24.18
N ASP A 68 28.28 -19.17 25.12
CA ASP A 68 27.20 -20.11 24.91
C ASP A 68 25.86 -19.38 25.00
N LEU A 69 25.23 -19.19 23.84
CA LEU A 69 23.98 -18.47 23.66
C LEU A 69 22.83 -19.40 23.27
N ARG A 70 23.04 -20.72 23.33
CA ARG A 70 22.05 -21.71 22.84
C ARG A 70 20.71 -21.58 23.57
N GLU A 71 20.73 -21.51 24.90
CA GLU A 71 19.51 -21.40 25.69
C GLU A 71 18.80 -20.05 25.50
N GLU A 72 19.55 -18.94 25.49
CA GLU A 72 18.99 -17.61 25.19
C GLU A 72 18.37 -17.59 23.79
N PHE A 73 19.05 -18.16 22.79
CA PHE A 73 18.58 -18.23 21.41
C PHE A 73 17.24 -19.00 21.31
N VAL A 74 17.13 -20.14 21.99
CA VAL A 74 15.87 -20.91 22.03
C VAL A 74 14.76 -20.12 22.70
N LYS A 75 15.01 -19.67 23.93
CA LYS A 75 13.96 -19.10 24.79
C LYS A 75 13.46 -17.74 24.31
N HIS A 76 14.35 -16.88 23.84
CA HIS A 76 14.04 -15.47 23.59
C HIS A 76 13.94 -15.09 22.12
N TYR A 77 14.26 -16.00 21.19
CA TYR A 77 14.20 -15.73 19.76
C TYR A 77 13.40 -16.78 19.01
N ILE A 78 13.74 -18.07 19.18
CA ILE A 78 13.05 -19.16 18.50
C ILE A 78 11.62 -19.30 18.99
N PHE A 79 11.39 -19.38 20.31
CA PHE A 79 10.03 -19.52 20.84
C PHE A 79 9.18 -18.28 20.57
N GLU A 80 9.78 -17.08 20.51
CA GLU A 80 9.08 -15.87 20.05
C GLU A 80 8.64 -15.95 18.58
N ALA A 81 9.50 -16.50 17.71
CA ALA A 81 9.16 -16.73 16.31
C ALA A 81 8.07 -17.81 16.13
N VAL A 82 8.10 -18.87 16.94
CA VAL A 82 7.06 -19.91 16.97
C VAL A 82 5.72 -19.32 17.42
N LYS A 83 5.73 -18.61 18.56
CA LYS A 83 4.58 -17.94 19.15
C LYS A 83 3.90 -16.94 18.20
N SER A 84 4.68 -16.29 17.35
CA SER A 84 4.18 -15.37 16.32
C SER A 84 3.82 -16.06 15.00
N ASN A 85 4.01 -17.37 14.86
CA ASN A 85 3.92 -18.13 13.60
C ASN A 85 4.72 -17.49 12.46
N ALA A 86 5.90 -16.95 12.77
CA ALA A 86 6.74 -16.23 11.81
C ALA A 86 7.16 -17.15 10.65
N ILE A 87 6.81 -16.75 9.42
CA ILE A 87 7.21 -17.45 8.21
C ILE A 87 7.40 -16.45 7.07
N TYR A 88 8.61 -16.39 6.53
CA TYR A 88 8.97 -15.49 5.45
C TYR A 88 8.58 -16.07 4.09
N GLU A 89 7.89 -15.26 3.29
CA GLU A 89 7.32 -15.64 1.98
C GLU A 89 6.57 -16.98 2.01
N SER A 90 5.89 -17.25 3.13
CA SER A 90 5.13 -18.47 3.41
C SER A 90 5.94 -19.77 3.35
N ARG A 91 7.29 -19.71 3.37
CA ARG A 91 8.15 -20.91 3.28
C ARG A 91 9.29 -20.96 4.29
N TYR A 92 9.98 -19.84 4.54
CA TYR A 92 11.22 -19.83 5.33
C TYR A 92 11.00 -19.48 6.79
N LEU A 93 11.52 -20.31 7.71
CA LEU A 93 11.38 -20.15 9.16
C LEU A 93 12.45 -19.26 9.81
N LEU A 94 13.19 -18.48 9.02
CA LEU A 94 14.03 -17.38 9.52
C LEU A 94 15.25 -17.79 10.36
N GLY A 95 15.73 -19.04 10.32
CA GLY A 95 16.74 -19.52 11.27
C GLY A 95 18.02 -18.67 11.36
N THR A 96 18.61 -18.33 10.22
CA THR A 96 19.78 -17.44 10.18
C THR A 96 19.41 -16.04 10.66
N SER A 97 18.22 -15.58 10.29
CA SER A 97 17.71 -14.24 10.63
C SER A 97 17.54 -14.05 12.12
N LEU A 98 17.06 -15.08 12.82
CA LEU A 98 16.84 -15.07 14.27
C LEU A 98 18.14 -15.19 15.06
N ALA A 99 19.17 -15.84 14.50
CA ALA A 99 20.47 -15.94 15.15
C ALA A 99 21.24 -14.60 15.18
N ARG A 100 21.08 -13.75 14.16
CA ARG A 100 21.84 -12.49 14.08
C ARG A 100 21.57 -11.50 15.22
N PRO A 101 20.33 -11.24 15.66
CA PRO A 101 20.11 -10.32 16.77
C PRO A 101 20.68 -10.80 18.10
N VAL A 102 20.65 -12.10 18.41
CA VAL A 102 21.27 -12.63 19.65
C VAL A 102 22.80 -12.48 19.63
N ILE A 103 23.43 -12.73 18.47
CA ILE A 103 24.87 -12.53 18.29
C ILE A 103 25.23 -11.04 18.40
N ALA A 104 24.49 -10.17 17.72
CA ALA A 104 24.73 -8.72 17.73
C ALA A 104 24.57 -8.13 19.13
N LYS A 105 23.55 -8.56 19.88
CA LYS A 105 23.32 -8.14 21.27
C LYS A 105 24.53 -8.43 22.13
N LYS A 106 25.01 -9.68 22.13
CA LYS A 106 26.18 -10.07 22.92
C LYS A 106 27.47 -9.39 22.45
N GLN A 107 27.61 -9.16 21.14
CA GLN A 107 28.74 -8.41 20.59
C GLN A 107 28.80 -6.96 21.13
N VAL A 108 27.65 -6.29 21.23
CA VAL A 108 27.54 -4.93 21.80
C VAL A 108 27.84 -4.95 23.30
N GLU A 109 27.32 -5.93 24.05
CA GLU A 109 27.64 -6.09 25.50
C GLU A 109 29.15 -6.27 25.74
N ILE A 110 29.83 -7.05 24.91
CA ILE A 110 31.29 -7.23 24.98
C ILE A 110 32.00 -5.94 24.61
N ALA A 111 31.52 -5.20 23.60
CA ALA A 111 32.10 -3.92 23.21
C ALA A 111 32.04 -2.91 24.37
N HIS A 112 30.92 -2.85 25.09
CA HIS A 112 30.78 -2.02 26.29
C HIS A 112 31.73 -2.45 27.41
N THR A 113 31.80 -3.76 27.68
CA THR A 113 32.69 -4.34 28.70
C THR A 113 34.16 -4.00 28.44
N GLU A 114 34.56 -3.97 27.18
CA GLU A 114 35.94 -3.74 26.75
C GLU A 114 36.27 -2.27 26.48
N GLY A 115 35.26 -1.39 26.51
CA GLY A 115 35.38 0.01 26.10
C GLY A 115 35.72 0.17 24.61
N ALA A 116 35.28 -0.78 23.77
CA ALA A 116 35.48 -0.73 22.33
C ALA A 116 34.49 0.22 21.67
N LYS A 117 35.00 1.04 20.73
CA LYS A 117 34.17 1.99 19.95
C LYS A 117 33.66 1.37 18.64
N TYR A 118 34.21 0.21 18.28
CA TYR A 118 33.96 -0.42 17.00
C TYR A 118 33.50 -1.86 17.18
N VAL A 119 32.56 -2.26 16.33
CA VAL A 119 32.20 -3.66 16.09
C VAL A 119 32.49 -4.02 14.64
N ALA A 120 32.85 -5.26 14.36
CA ALA A 120 33.14 -5.74 13.01
C ALA A 120 32.48 -7.09 12.74
N HIS A 121 32.16 -7.36 11.47
CA HIS A 121 31.59 -8.62 11.03
C HIS A 121 32.13 -9.05 9.66
N GLY A 122 32.02 -10.35 9.37
CA GLY A 122 32.44 -10.94 8.09
C GLY A 122 31.36 -11.00 7.00
N ALA A 123 30.15 -10.49 7.24
CA ALA A 123 29.06 -10.56 6.26
C ALA A 123 29.39 -9.85 4.94
N THR A 124 29.02 -10.46 3.81
CA THR A 124 29.29 -9.95 2.47
C THR A 124 28.32 -8.83 2.06
N GLY A 125 28.72 -8.00 1.09
CA GLY A 125 27.92 -6.87 0.59
C GLY A 125 26.63 -7.23 -0.16
N LYS A 126 26.39 -8.51 -0.47
CA LYS A 126 25.17 -8.98 -1.18
C LYS A 126 24.19 -9.75 -0.28
N GLY A 127 24.58 -10.05 0.96
CA GLY A 127 23.76 -10.80 1.92
C GLY A 127 22.87 -9.88 2.76
N ASN A 128 21.84 -10.47 3.39
CA ASN A 128 21.02 -9.75 4.38
C ASN A 128 21.74 -9.58 5.72
N ASP A 129 22.72 -10.43 6.03
CA ASP A 129 23.36 -10.46 7.35
C ASP A 129 24.11 -9.18 7.70
N GLN A 130 24.68 -8.48 6.72
CA GLN A 130 25.26 -7.15 6.94
C GLN A 130 24.22 -6.19 7.54
N VAL A 131 22.99 -6.21 7.00
CA VAL A 131 21.91 -5.33 7.44
C VAL A 131 21.48 -5.74 8.85
N ARG A 132 21.34 -7.05 9.11
CA ARG A 132 20.92 -7.57 10.42
C ARG A 132 21.92 -7.21 11.51
N PHE A 133 23.21 -7.46 11.32
CA PHE A 133 24.24 -7.12 12.30
C PHE A 133 24.27 -5.61 12.57
N GLU A 134 24.25 -4.80 11.51
CA GLU A 134 24.40 -3.35 11.65
C GLU A 134 23.18 -2.68 12.23
N LEU A 135 21.97 -3.01 11.76
CA LEU A 135 20.75 -2.45 12.34
C LEU A 135 20.61 -2.85 13.81
N CYS A 136 20.94 -4.09 14.18
CA CYS A 136 20.92 -4.50 15.57
C CYS A 136 21.95 -3.72 16.41
N ALA A 137 23.19 -3.60 15.93
CA ALA A 137 24.23 -2.85 16.64
C ALA A 137 23.81 -1.38 16.84
N GLN A 138 23.29 -0.71 15.80
CA GLN A 138 22.87 0.69 15.87
C GLN A 138 21.63 0.90 16.73
N ALA A 139 20.69 -0.07 16.76
CA ALA A 139 19.53 0.00 17.63
C ALA A 139 19.89 -0.17 19.11
N LEU A 140 20.92 -0.96 19.41
CA LEU A 140 21.39 -1.21 20.78
C LEU A 140 22.37 -0.13 21.27
N ASP A 141 23.17 0.45 20.37
CA ASP A 141 24.05 1.58 20.65
C ASP A 141 24.31 2.42 19.39
N ALA A 142 23.72 3.62 19.36
CA ALA A 142 23.85 4.57 18.25
C ALA A 142 25.25 5.20 18.12
N GLN A 143 26.14 5.04 19.10
CA GLN A 143 27.50 5.57 19.09
C GLN A 143 28.54 4.56 18.58
N LEU A 144 28.23 3.26 18.64
CA LEU A 144 29.11 2.22 18.11
C LEU A 144 29.26 2.36 16.60
N LYS A 145 30.51 2.26 16.12
CA LYS A 145 30.83 2.31 14.70
C LYS A 145 31.01 0.90 14.16
N THR A 146 30.35 0.58 13.06
CA THR A 146 30.54 -0.73 12.41
C THR A 146 31.63 -0.68 11.35
N ILE A 147 32.54 -1.65 11.39
CA ILE A 147 33.51 -1.93 10.34
C ILE A 147 33.02 -3.15 9.56
N ALA A 148 32.67 -2.94 8.29
CA ALA A 148 32.23 -3.98 7.36
C ALA A 148 33.26 -4.12 6.22
N PRO A 149 34.28 -4.99 6.34
CA PRO A 149 35.38 -5.07 5.38
C PRO A 149 34.94 -5.33 3.95
N TRP A 150 33.90 -6.15 3.73
CA TRP A 150 33.36 -6.41 2.39
C TRP A 150 32.63 -5.24 1.73
N ARG A 151 32.60 -4.06 2.37
CA ARG A 151 32.19 -2.78 1.78
C ARG A 151 33.26 -1.69 1.91
N ASP A 152 34.40 -2.03 2.50
CA ASP A 152 35.56 -1.16 2.58
C ASP A 152 36.28 -1.15 1.23
N ALA A 153 36.58 0.05 0.72
CA ALA A 153 37.15 0.20 -0.61
C ALA A 153 38.54 -0.46 -0.73
N GLU A 154 39.37 -0.35 0.32
CA GLU A 154 40.73 -0.91 0.32
C GLU A 154 40.66 -2.44 0.41
N PHE A 155 39.74 -2.97 1.23
CA PHE A 155 39.56 -4.41 1.37
C PHE A 155 39.03 -5.04 0.06
N ILE A 156 38.01 -4.46 -0.56
CA ILE A 156 37.46 -4.95 -1.85
C ILE A 156 38.46 -4.75 -3.01
N GLU A 157 39.30 -3.73 -2.95
CA GLU A 157 40.37 -3.55 -3.93
C GLU A 157 41.40 -4.67 -3.84
N LYS A 158 41.81 -5.01 -2.62
CA LYS A 158 42.79 -6.05 -2.32
C LYS A 158 42.26 -7.47 -2.52
N PHE A 159 40.99 -7.72 -2.23
CA PHE A 159 40.37 -9.04 -2.27
C PHE A 159 39.21 -9.06 -3.25
N LYS A 160 39.46 -9.50 -4.49
CA LYS A 160 38.44 -9.64 -5.55
C LYS A 160 37.69 -10.96 -5.45
N GLY A 161 38.30 -11.96 -4.85
CA GLY A 161 37.64 -13.22 -4.58
C GLY A 161 38.42 -14.11 -3.63
N ARG A 162 37.96 -15.37 -3.55
CA ARG A 162 38.52 -16.36 -2.64
C ARG A 162 39.98 -16.71 -2.93
N ALA A 163 40.41 -16.65 -4.20
CA ALA A 163 41.81 -16.89 -4.57
C ALA A 163 42.75 -15.90 -3.88
N ASP A 164 42.39 -14.61 -3.86
CA ASP A 164 43.17 -13.56 -3.20
C ASP A 164 43.18 -13.75 -1.68
N LEU A 165 42.05 -14.18 -1.10
CA LEU A 165 41.97 -14.52 0.32
C LEU A 165 42.93 -15.66 0.69
N ILE A 166 42.98 -16.72 -0.11
CA ILE A 166 43.90 -17.85 0.10
C ILE A 166 45.35 -17.40 -0.06
N GLN A 167 45.64 -16.56 -1.04
CA GLN A 167 46.98 -16.03 -1.26
C GLN A 167 47.44 -15.17 -0.08
N TYR A 168 46.59 -14.27 0.40
CA TYR A 168 46.86 -13.46 1.58
C TYR A 168 47.01 -14.29 2.86
N ALA A 169 46.21 -15.34 3.00
CA ALA A 169 46.36 -16.30 4.08
C ALA A 169 47.74 -16.97 4.06
N LYS A 170 48.27 -17.35 2.88
CA LYS A 170 49.65 -17.85 2.76
C LYS A 170 50.69 -16.79 3.13
N GLU A 171 50.55 -15.56 2.62
CA GLU A 171 51.48 -14.45 2.88
C GLU A 171 51.55 -14.07 4.37
N GLN A 172 50.43 -14.20 5.08
CA GLN A 172 50.32 -13.85 6.49
C GLN A 172 50.41 -15.06 7.43
N ASN A 173 50.77 -16.24 6.91
CA ASN A 173 50.84 -17.51 7.64
C ASN A 173 49.56 -17.85 8.42
N ILE A 174 48.40 -17.57 7.83
CA ILE A 174 47.09 -17.93 8.37
C ILE A 174 46.82 -19.41 8.06
N PRO A 175 46.59 -20.26 9.06
CA PRO A 175 46.28 -21.66 8.83
C PRO A 175 44.91 -21.80 8.15
N ILE A 176 44.89 -22.50 7.02
CA ILE A 176 43.70 -22.83 6.23
C ILE A 176 43.46 -24.33 6.37
N ASP A 177 42.21 -24.73 6.63
CA ASP A 177 41.84 -26.14 6.72
C ASP A 177 42.06 -26.83 5.36
N ALA A 178 42.68 -28.01 5.38
CA ALA A 178 43.09 -28.76 4.19
C ALA A 178 41.95 -29.53 3.50
N THR A 179 40.71 -29.39 3.98
CA THR A 179 39.55 -30.16 3.50
C THR A 179 39.09 -29.68 2.11
N PRO A 180 38.79 -30.61 1.17
CA PRO A 180 38.17 -30.27 -0.10
C PRO A 180 36.87 -29.50 0.15
N LYS A 181 36.77 -28.30 -0.43
CA LYS A 181 35.65 -27.41 -0.13
C LYS A 181 34.36 -27.97 -0.74
N ALA A 182 33.28 -27.95 0.05
CA ALA A 182 31.95 -28.14 -0.48
C ALA A 182 31.64 -27.13 -1.61
N PRO A 183 30.91 -27.53 -2.66
CA PRO A 183 30.56 -26.67 -3.80
C PRO A 183 29.46 -25.63 -3.48
N TYR A 184 29.16 -25.41 -2.19
CA TYR A 184 28.17 -24.50 -1.65
C TYR A 184 28.69 -23.87 -0.34
N SER A 185 28.01 -22.83 0.12
CA SER A 185 28.19 -22.18 1.41
C SER A 185 27.19 -22.74 2.41
N VAL A 186 27.59 -22.83 3.68
CA VAL A 186 26.74 -23.34 4.77
C VAL A 186 26.76 -22.34 5.93
N ASP A 187 25.59 -22.09 6.51
CA ASP A 187 25.44 -21.38 7.79
C ASP A 187 24.52 -22.20 8.70
N GLU A 188 25.04 -22.53 9.88
CA GLU A 188 24.47 -23.48 10.84
C GLU A 188 24.16 -22.80 12.16
N ASN A 189 23.11 -23.28 12.82
CA ASN A 189 22.83 -23.06 14.23
C ASN A 189 21.89 -24.16 14.69
N LEU A 190 21.53 -24.19 15.98
CA LEU A 190 20.62 -25.22 16.47
C LEU A 190 19.23 -25.16 15.83
N TYR A 191 18.75 -24.00 15.35
CA TYR A 191 17.42 -23.91 14.78
C TYR A 191 17.35 -24.49 13.37
N HIS A 192 18.39 -24.21 12.57
CA HIS A 192 18.41 -24.63 11.18
C HIS A 192 19.83 -24.74 10.60
N THR A 193 19.91 -25.37 9.43
CA THR A 193 21.06 -25.24 8.53
C THR A 193 20.60 -24.66 7.20
N SER A 194 21.36 -23.71 6.67
CA SER A 194 21.14 -23.11 5.36
C SER A 194 22.28 -23.42 4.40
N TYR A 195 21.92 -23.67 3.14
CA TYR A 195 22.84 -23.95 2.04
C TYR A 195 22.57 -23.01 0.89
N GLU A 196 23.60 -22.34 0.40
CA GLU A 196 23.50 -21.38 -0.70
C GLU A 196 24.78 -21.27 -1.53
N ALA A 197 24.76 -20.48 -2.60
CA ALA A 197 25.90 -20.18 -3.48
C ALA A 197 26.48 -21.41 -4.23
N GLY A 198 27.41 -21.13 -5.13
CA GLY A 198 28.10 -22.16 -5.92
C GLY A 198 27.12 -22.97 -6.78
N MET A 199 27.10 -24.30 -6.64
CA MET A 199 26.22 -25.16 -7.44
C MET A 199 24.72 -24.85 -7.27
N LEU A 200 24.30 -24.30 -6.13
CA LEU A 200 22.90 -24.00 -5.84
C LEU A 200 22.43 -22.69 -6.49
N GLU A 201 23.32 -21.90 -7.08
CA GLU A 201 22.96 -20.67 -7.80
C GLU A 201 22.14 -20.95 -9.06
N ASP A 202 22.35 -22.11 -9.70
CA ASP A 202 21.49 -22.59 -10.77
C ASP A 202 20.24 -23.24 -10.16
N PRO A 203 19.03 -22.66 -10.32
CA PRO A 203 17.80 -23.21 -9.75
C PRO A 203 17.41 -24.58 -10.30
N MET A 204 17.96 -25.00 -11.44
CA MET A 204 17.70 -26.31 -12.02
C MET A 204 18.58 -27.42 -11.44
N THR A 205 19.65 -27.06 -10.71
CA THR A 205 20.54 -28.03 -10.08
C THR A 205 19.92 -28.55 -8.78
N ALA A 206 19.64 -29.86 -8.71
CA ALA A 206 19.04 -30.47 -7.52
C ALA A 206 20.01 -30.46 -6.32
N PRO A 207 19.50 -30.37 -5.07
CA PRO A 207 20.32 -30.54 -3.88
C PRO A 207 20.99 -31.93 -3.83
N MET A 208 22.28 -31.98 -3.48
CA MET A 208 23.00 -33.21 -3.14
C MET A 208 22.50 -33.80 -1.80
N VAL A 209 22.32 -35.13 -1.74
CA VAL A 209 21.85 -35.83 -0.54
C VAL A 209 22.84 -35.65 0.62
N GLU A 210 24.14 -35.66 0.31
CA GLU A 210 25.24 -35.54 1.28
C GLU A 210 25.38 -34.12 1.86
N MET A 211 24.63 -33.14 1.35
CA MET A 211 24.67 -31.79 1.93
C MET A 211 23.97 -31.72 3.28
N PHE A 212 22.88 -32.48 3.42
CA PHE A 212 21.95 -32.38 4.54
C PHE A 212 22.59 -32.96 5.81
N LYS A 213 22.68 -32.15 6.85
CA LYS A 213 23.39 -32.48 8.10
C LYS A 213 22.43 -32.75 9.25
N MET A 214 21.29 -32.06 9.28
CA MET A 214 20.34 -32.16 10.39
C MET A 214 19.32 -33.28 10.21
N THR A 215 19.06 -33.69 8.96
CA THR A 215 17.97 -34.61 8.62
C THR A 215 18.45 -35.74 7.72
N VAL A 216 17.92 -36.95 7.91
CA VAL A 216 18.08 -38.05 6.95
C VAL A 216 17.25 -37.78 5.70
N ASP A 217 17.57 -38.43 4.58
CA ASP A 217 16.69 -38.36 3.41
C ASP A 217 15.32 -38.96 3.77
N PRO A 218 14.19 -38.31 3.46
CA PRO A 218 12.87 -38.88 3.70
C PRO A 218 12.67 -40.30 3.14
N LYS A 219 13.41 -40.69 2.09
CA LYS A 219 13.41 -42.05 1.56
C LYS A 219 14.07 -43.07 2.51
N ASP A 220 15.11 -42.64 3.22
CA ASP A 220 15.91 -43.45 4.15
C ASP A 220 15.42 -43.34 5.61
N ALA A 221 14.47 -42.43 5.88
CA ALA A 221 13.81 -42.33 7.18
C ALA A 221 13.08 -43.64 7.57
N PRO A 222 12.88 -43.92 8.87
CA PRO A 222 12.22 -45.14 9.34
C PRO A 222 10.85 -45.41 8.71
N ASP A 223 10.53 -46.68 8.48
CA ASP A 223 9.22 -47.12 7.96
C ASP A 223 8.12 -47.18 9.02
N THR A 224 8.45 -46.89 10.28
CA THR A 224 7.52 -46.80 11.41
C THR A 224 7.38 -45.35 11.86
N ALA A 225 6.15 -44.86 11.95
CA ALA A 225 5.87 -43.54 12.48
C ALA A 225 6.21 -43.44 13.98
N GLU A 226 6.54 -42.24 14.43
CA GLU A 226 6.87 -41.95 15.83
C GLU A 226 5.96 -40.84 16.36
N GLN A 227 5.32 -41.11 17.49
CA GLN A 227 4.33 -40.24 18.08
C GLN A 227 4.91 -39.46 19.24
N ILE A 228 4.63 -38.15 19.27
CA ILE A 228 5.09 -37.25 20.31
C ILE A 228 3.95 -36.36 20.81
N SER A 229 4.08 -35.89 22.04
CA SER A 229 3.22 -34.86 22.62
C SER A 229 4.06 -33.62 22.92
N ILE A 230 3.57 -32.45 22.54
CA ILE A 230 4.18 -31.16 22.87
C ILE A 230 3.21 -30.37 23.72
N ARG A 231 3.66 -29.93 24.89
CA ARG A 231 2.90 -29.12 25.83
C ARG A 231 3.29 -27.66 25.69
N PHE A 232 2.29 -26.80 25.69
CA PHE A 232 2.42 -25.35 25.57
C PHE A 232 1.78 -24.66 26.77
N GLU A 233 2.38 -23.54 27.19
CA GLU A 233 1.81 -22.57 28.11
C GLU A 233 1.94 -21.19 27.49
N LYS A 234 0.81 -20.50 27.31
CA LYS A 234 0.75 -19.16 26.72
C LYS A 234 1.50 -19.03 25.38
N GLY A 235 1.32 -20.01 24.51
CA GLY A 235 1.97 -20.09 23.19
C GLY A 235 3.43 -20.54 23.21
N ILE A 236 4.04 -20.72 24.39
CA ILE A 236 5.43 -21.15 24.54
C ILE A 236 5.49 -22.67 24.78
N PRO A 237 6.31 -23.43 24.04
CA PRO A 237 6.50 -24.85 24.34
C PRO A 237 7.26 -25.02 25.67
N VAL A 238 6.71 -25.85 26.55
CA VAL A 238 7.22 -26.10 27.91
C VAL A 238 7.52 -27.57 28.19
N GLY A 239 7.16 -28.47 27.26
CA GLY A 239 7.37 -29.89 27.43
C GLY A 239 7.30 -30.67 26.12
N VAL A 240 8.13 -31.70 25.98
CA VAL A 240 8.00 -32.73 24.92
C VAL A 240 8.09 -34.13 25.53
N THR A 241 7.19 -35.02 25.10
CA THR A 241 7.16 -36.43 25.50
C THR A 241 7.12 -37.30 24.25
N ASN A 242 8.01 -38.29 24.14
CA ASN A 242 7.92 -39.32 23.10
C ASN A 242 6.95 -40.42 23.53
N LEU A 243 5.79 -40.48 22.90
CA LEU A 243 4.71 -41.40 23.25
C LEU A 243 5.01 -42.83 22.77
N THR A 244 5.73 -42.98 21.66
CA THR A 244 6.16 -44.29 21.14
C THR A 244 7.25 -44.91 22.02
N ALA A 245 8.29 -44.14 22.34
CA ALA A 245 9.42 -44.61 23.15
C ALA A 245 9.13 -44.57 24.67
N LYS A 246 8.06 -43.90 25.10
CA LYS A 246 7.65 -43.73 26.51
C LYS A 246 8.75 -43.13 27.38
N THR A 247 9.43 -42.10 26.87
CA THR A 247 10.46 -41.37 27.63
C THR A 247 9.83 -40.40 28.62
N PRO A 248 10.54 -40.00 29.70
CA PRO A 248 10.12 -38.88 30.54
C PRO A 248 9.92 -37.59 29.73
N GLU A 249 9.03 -36.71 30.19
CA GLU A 249 8.85 -35.38 29.60
C GLU A 249 10.14 -34.56 29.78
N LEU A 250 10.62 -33.96 28.69
CA LEU A 250 11.71 -32.97 28.74
C LEU A 250 11.12 -31.57 28.81
N THR A 251 11.50 -30.80 29.83
CA THR A 251 10.93 -29.47 30.12
C THR A 251 11.94 -28.32 29.98
N GLY A 252 13.24 -28.60 29.91
CA GLY A 252 14.27 -27.60 29.65
C GLY A 252 14.15 -27.05 28.23
N ALA A 253 14.13 -25.73 28.05
CA ALA A 253 13.91 -25.08 26.74
C ALA A 253 14.91 -25.56 25.67
N LEU A 254 16.19 -25.65 26.03
CA LEU A 254 17.22 -26.15 25.13
C LEU A 254 17.07 -27.66 24.87
N ASP A 255 16.91 -28.46 25.93
CA ASP A 255 16.82 -29.93 25.84
C ASP A 255 15.61 -30.38 25.02
N LEU A 256 14.44 -29.76 25.25
CA LEU A 256 13.22 -30.06 24.50
C LEU A 256 13.43 -29.75 23.01
N PHE A 257 14.07 -28.63 22.69
CA PHE A 257 14.30 -28.24 21.30
C PHE A 257 15.32 -29.13 20.60
N LEU A 258 16.38 -29.55 21.30
CA LEU A 258 17.36 -30.50 20.77
C LEU A 258 16.74 -31.89 20.54
N GLU A 259 15.87 -32.37 21.43
CA GLU A 259 15.15 -33.63 21.21
C GLU A 259 14.21 -33.52 20.01
N LEU A 260 13.50 -32.40 19.83
CA LEU A 260 12.69 -32.16 18.62
C LEU A 260 13.52 -32.19 17.34
N ASN A 261 14.71 -31.58 17.33
CA ASN A 261 15.63 -31.64 16.19
C ASN A 261 16.06 -33.08 15.88
N LYS A 262 16.40 -33.85 16.91
CA LYS A 262 16.80 -35.26 16.75
C LYS A 262 15.66 -36.12 16.20
N LEU A 263 14.44 -35.95 16.71
CA LEU A 263 13.26 -36.70 16.27
C LEU A 263 12.86 -36.32 14.84
N ALA A 264 12.74 -35.04 14.53
CA ALA A 264 12.48 -34.59 13.15
C ALA A 264 13.61 -35.00 12.19
N GLY A 265 14.86 -34.89 12.63
CA GLY A 265 16.04 -35.27 11.86
C GLY A 265 16.03 -36.73 11.46
N LYS A 266 15.73 -37.63 12.41
CA LYS A 266 15.53 -39.07 12.18
C LYS A 266 14.44 -39.37 11.15
N HIS A 267 13.40 -38.54 11.09
CA HIS A 267 12.26 -38.73 10.17
C HIS A 267 12.36 -37.88 8.89
N GLY A 268 13.47 -37.16 8.65
CA GLY A 268 13.64 -36.36 7.42
C GLY A 268 12.78 -35.10 7.34
N VAL A 269 12.25 -34.61 8.48
CA VAL A 269 11.31 -33.49 8.55
C VAL A 269 12.03 -32.14 8.44
N GLY A 270 11.44 -31.19 7.70
CA GLY A 270 11.84 -29.79 7.73
C GLY A 270 12.82 -29.35 6.62
N ARG A 271 12.94 -30.13 5.54
CA ARG A 271 13.67 -29.72 4.34
C ARG A 271 12.83 -28.81 3.44
N ILE A 272 13.38 -27.68 3.02
CA ILE A 272 12.78 -26.81 1.98
C ILE A 272 13.83 -26.34 0.97
N ASP A 273 13.41 -26.13 -0.28
CA ASP A 273 14.20 -25.50 -1.34
C ASP A 273 13.37 -24.36 -1.94
N ILE A 274 13.90 -23.14 -1.84
CA ILE A 274 13.15 -21.91 -2.13
C ILE A 274 13.97 -20.92 -2.95
N VAL A 275 13.28 -20.10 -3.72
CA VAL A 275 13.81 -18.82 -4.23
C VAL A 275 13.16 -17.72 -3.43
N GLU A 276 13.96 -16.95 -2.70
CA GLU A 276 13.53 -15.89 -1.79
C GLU A 276 13.93 -14.50 -2.29
N ASN A 277 13.28 -13.47 -1.76
CA ASN A 277 13.59 -12.07 -2.05
C ASN A 277 14.48 -11.47 -0.95
N ARG A 278 15.76 -11.20 -1.25
CA ARG A 278 16.64 -10.52 -0.30
C ARG A 278 16.23 -9.07 -0.12
N PHE A 279 16.45 -8.53 1.07
CA PHE A 279 16.12 -7.15 1.41
C PHE A 279 16.87 -6.14 0.53
N VAL A 280 18.07 -6.50 0.08
CA VAL A 280 18.89 -5.70 -0.84
C VAL A 280 18.39 -5.69 -2.30
N GLY A 281 17.22 -6.30 -2.58
CA GLY A 281 16.53 -6.19 -3.87
C GLY A 281 16.87 -7.26 -4.91
N ILE A 282 17.54 -8.35 -4.52
CA ILE A 282 17.87 -9.47 -5.42
C ILE A 282 17.15 -10.75 -4.99
N LYS A 283 16.91 -11.65 -5.94
CA LYS A 283 16.49 -13.02 -5.62
C LYS A 283 17.70 -13.88 -5.29
N SER A 284 17.50 -14.83 -4.37
CA SER A 284 18.50 -15.84 -4.03
C SER A 284 17.80 -17.19 -3.89
N ARG A 285 18.45 -18.27 -4.33
CA ARG A 285 18.02 -19.62 -4.00
C ARG A 285 18.70 -20.06 -2.70
N GLY A 286 17.94 -20.68 -1.82
CA GLY A 286 18.43 -21.26 -0.57
C GLY A 286 17.75 -22.58 -0.28
N VAL A 287 18.54 -23.55 0.18
CA VAL A 287 18.04 -24.84 0.68
C VAL A 287 18.21 -24.83 2.19
N TYR A 288 17.19 -25.27 2.92
CA TYR A 288 17.16 -25.16 4.38
C TYR A 288 16.71 -26.47 5.04
N GLU A 289 17.28 -26.76 6.20
CA GLU A 289 16.83 -27.79 7.14
C GLU A 289 16.39 -27.12 8.44
N THR A 290 15.10 -27.14 8.78
CA THR A 290 14.58 -26.57 10.05
C THR A 290 13.72 -27.60 10.79
N PRO A 291 14.31 -28.69 11.32
CA PRO A 291 13.57 -29.83 11.83
C PRO A 291 12.66 -29.51 13.03
N GLY A 292 13.23 -29.13 14.17
CA GLY A 292 12.46 -28.84 15.39
C GLY A 292 11.51 -27.64 15.21
N GLY A 293 11.93 -26.62 14.46
CA GLY A 293 11.08 -25.48 14.12
C GLY A 293 9.84 -25.86 13.29
N THR A 294 9.97 -26.82 12.37
CA THR A 294 8.84 -27.33 11.57
C THR A 294 7.82 -28.04 12.44
N ILE A 295 8.27 -28.89 13.37
CA ILE A 295 7.41 -29.55 14.34
C ILE A 295 6.68 -28.51 15.22
N LEU A 296 7.43 -27.58 15.83
CA LEU A 296 6.86 -26.58 16.74
C LEU A 296 5.81 -25.72 16.06
N ARG A 297 6.07 -25.28 14.82
CA ARG A 297 5.10 -24.48 14.07
C ARG A 297 3.82 -25.26 13.78
N GLN A 298 3.93 -26.53 13.40
CA GLN A 298 2.75 -27.36 13.12
C GLN A 298 1.92 -27.60 14.38
N ALA A 299 2.57 -27.82 15.52
CA ALA A 299 1.91 -27.98 16.81
C ALA A 299 1.23 -26.69 17.28
N HIS A 300 1.95 -25.57 17.17
CA HIS A 300 1.49 -24.27 17.65
C HIS A 300 0.27 -23.76 16.90
N LEU A 301 0.31 -23.77 15.55
CA LEU A 301 -0.84 -23.40 14.71
C LEU A 301 -2.10 -24.19 15.04
N ASP A 302 -1.90 -25.47 15.37
CA ASP A 302 -2.98 -26.37 15.67
C ASP A 302 -3.65 -26.06 17.02
N LEU A 303 -2.83 -25.78 18.04
CA LEU A 303 -3.32 -25.40 19.36
C LEU A 303 -4.03 -24.04 19.33
N GLU A 304 -3.54 -23.07 18.55
CA GLU A 304 -4.24 -21.80 18.35
C GLU A 304 -5.61 -22.00 17.71
N GLY A 305 -5.74 -22.95 16.76
CA GLY A 305 -7.02 -23.33 16.17
C GLY A 305 -8.06 -23.79 17.20
N LEU A 306 -7.60 -24.36 18.31
CA LEU A 306 -8.45 -24.81 19.42
C LEU A 306 -8.78 -23.68 20.41
N CYS A 307 -7.83 -22.79 20.69
CA CYS A 307 -7.89 -21.88 21.84
C CYS A 307 -8.15 -20.41 21.47
N MET A 308 -7.95 -20.01 20.21
CA MET A 308 -8.01 -18.60 19.80
C MET A 308 -9.33 -18.27 19.09
N ASP A 309 -9.91 -17.11 19.44
CA ASP A 309 -11.07 -16.58 18.72
C ASP A 309 -10.78 -16.37 17.23
N ARG A 310 -11.80 -16.60 16.40
CA ARG A 310 -11.70 -16.54 14.93
C ARG A 310 -11.26 -15.17 14.41
N GLU A 311 -11.74 -14.06 14.97
CA GLU A 311 -11.38 -12.73 14.47
C GLU A 311 -10.02 -12.28 15.05
N VAL A 312 -9.70 -12.65 16.30
CA VAL A 312 -8.37 -12.44 16.87
C VAL A 312 -7.30 -13.16 16.04
N MET A 313 -7.54 -14.40 15.65
CA MET A 313 -6.63 -15.19 14.81
C MET A 313 -6.32 -14.49 13.48
N LYS A 314 -7.32 -13.92 12.79
CA LYS A 314 -7.09 -13.19 11.52
C LYS A 314 -6.22 -11.95 11.71
N VAL A 315 -6.38 -11.24 12.83
CA VAL A 315 -5.53 -10.09 13.15
C VAL A 315 -4.11 -10.56 13.46
N ARG A 316 -3.96 -11.61 14.29
CA ARG A 316 -2.66 -12.24 14.60
C ARG A 316 -1.94 -12.71 13.34
N ASP A 317 -2.62 -13.41 12.43
CA ASP A 317 -2.08 -13.83 11.12
C ASP A 317 -1.56 -12.66 10.29
N SER A 318 -2.27 -11.52 10.28
CA SER A 318 -1.82 -10.33 9.56
C SER A 318 -0.53 -9.73 10.14
N LEU A 319 -0.35 -9.85 11.46
CA LEU A 319 0.84 -9.40 12.17
C LEU A 319 2.00 -10.41 12.07
N SER A 320 1.71 -11.72 11.97
CA SER A 320 2.71 -12.78 11.76
C SER A 320 3.58 -12.51 10.53
N ALA A 321 2.97 -12.05 9.43
CA ALA A 321 3.70 -11.68 8.22
C ALA A 321 4.66 -10.50 8.45
N LYS A 322 4.24 -9.50 9.24
CA LYS A 322 5.07 -8.34 9.59
C LYS A 322 6.19 -8.70 10.55
N PHE A 323 5.91 -9.53 11.55
CA PHE A 323 6.95 -10.08 12.43
C PHE A 323 8.04 -10.78 11.61
N ALA A 324 7.65 -11.66 10.68
CA ALA A 324 8.59 -12.36 9.82
C ALA A 324 9.42 -11.42 8.92
N GLU A 325 8.78 -10.39 8.35
CA GLU A 325 9.46 -9.35 7.55
C GLU A 325 10.49 -8.59 8.39
N PHE A 326 10.14 -8.19 9.61
CA PHE A 326 11.07 -7.48 10.51
C PHE A 326 12.25 -8.35 10.92
N CYS A 327 12.01 -9.62 11.26
CA CYS A 327 13.08 -10.60 11.48
C CYS A 327 13.99 -10.70 10.25
N TYR A 328 13.42 -10.90 9.06
CA TYR A 328 14.16 -11.09 7.81
C TYR A 328 15.06 -9.89 7.47
N ASN A 329 14.51 -8.68 7.64
CA ASN A 329 15.14 -7.42 7.27
C ASN A 329 16.09 -6.85 8.35
N GLY A 330 16.16 -7.44 9.54
CA GLY A 330 17.07 -7.01 10.62
C GLY A 330 16.49 -6.00 11.61
N PHE A 331 15.17 -5.84 11.65
CA PHE A 331 14.45 -4.92 12.54
C PHE A 331 14.01 -5.58 13.85
N TRP A 332 14.82 -6.50 14.41
CA TRP A 332 14.48 -7.19 15.65
C TRP A 332 14.38 -6.24 16.86
N PHE A 333 15.24 -5.23 16.94
CA PHE A 333 15.24 -4.24 18.04
C PHE A 333 14.51 -2.94 17.65
N ALA A 334 13.61 -3.00 16.67
CA ALA A 334 12.86 -1.83 16.20
C ALA A 334 11.55 -1.64 16.98
N PRO A 335 11.05 -0.41 17.15
CA PRO A 335 9.83 -0.14 17.91
C PRO A 335 8.58 -0.81 17.31
N GLU A 336 8.51 -0.94 15.98
CA GLU A 336 7.43 -1.67 15.32
C GLU A 336 7.45 -3.18 15.63
N MET A 337 8.61 -3.76 15.89
CA MET A 337 8.72 -5.14 16.35
C MET A 337 8.18 -5.28 17.77
N ASP A 338 8.49 -4.34 18.67
CA ASP A 338 7.96 -4.35 20.03
C ASP A 338 6.44 -4.21 20.06
N PHE A 339 5.87 -3.34 19.21
CA PHE A 339 4.43 -3.25 19.05
C PHE A 339 3.80 -4.58 18.64
N VAL A 340 4.39 -5.25 17.64
CA VAL A 340 3.89 -6.56 17.18
C VAL A 340 4.05 -7.64 18.25
N ARG A 341 5.18 -7.69 18.96
CA ARG A 341 5.39 -8.64 20.08
C ARG A 341 4.31 -8.53 21.14
N ASN A 342 4.01 -7.30 21.58
CA ASN A 342 2.97 -7.08 22.60
C ASN A 342 1.57 -7.54 22.11
N ALA A 343 1.25 -7.31 20.83
CA ALA A 343 -0.01 -7.78 20.24
C ALA A 343 -0.04 -9.33 20.15
N VAL A 344 1.08 -9.95 19.79
CA VAL A 344 1.22 -11.41 19.80
C VAL A 344 1.06 -11.94 21.23
N ASP A 345 1.78 -11.40 22.23
CA ASP A 345 1.67 -11.82 23.63
C ASP A 345 0.24 -11.80 24.15
N PHE A 346 -0.53 -10.76 23.80
CA PHE A 346 -1.95 -10.69 24.12
C PHE A 346 -2.76 -11.84 23.50
N SER A 347 -2.53 -12.14 22.22
CA SER A 347 -3.24 -13.23 21.53
C SER A 347 -2.96 -14.62 22.15
N GLN A 348 -1.84 -14.79 22.85
CA GLN A 348 -1.35 -16.09 23.30
C GLN A 348 -1.76 -16.46 24.72
N GLN A 349 -2.44 -15.57 25.45
CA GLN A 349 -2.76 -15.75 26.88
C GLN A 349 -3.45 -17.09 27.21
N ASN A 350 -4.28 -17.59 26.29
CA ASN A 350 -5.07 -18.81 26.46
C ASN A 350 -4.56 -19.98 25.62
N VAL A 351 -3.45 -19.81 24.88
CA VAL A 351 -2.87 -20.88 24.05
C VAL A 351 -2.05 -21.81 24.93
N THR A 352 -2.76 -22.59 25.76
CA THR A 352 -2.18 -23.50 26.77
C THR A 352 -2.82 -24.86 26.62
N GLY A 353 -2.02 -25.93 26.56
CA GLY A 353 -2.54 -27.27 26.31
C GLY A 353 -1.47 -28.19 25.74
N TYR A 354 -1.88 -29.26 25.07
CA TYR A 354 -0.96 -30.16 24.39
C TYR A 354 -1.45 -30.62 23.03
N VAL A 355 -0.51 -30.91 22.15
CA VAL A 355 -0.76 -31.41 20.79
C VAL A 355 0.01 -32.71 20.60
N HIS A 356 -0.69 -33.73 20.12
CA HIS A 356 -0.10 -35.00 19.72
C HIS A 356 0.17 -34.99 18.22
N LEU A 357 1.38 -35.39 17.86
CA LEU A 357 1.88 -35.40 16.49
C LEU A 357 2.42 -36.78 16.14
N GLU A 358 2.36 -37.10 14.86
CA GLU A 358 2.99 -38.27 14.26
C GLU A 358 4.04 -37.80 13.25
N LEU A 359 5.28 -38.28 13.40
CA LEU A 359 6.41 -38.01 12.52
C LEU A 359 6.63 -39.20 11.60
N TYR A 360 6.64 -38.95 10.29
CA TYR A 360 6.80 -40.02 9.31
C TYR A 360 7.32 -39.52 7.96
N LYS A 361 8.46 -40.04 7.50
CA LYS A 361 8.98 -39.88 6.13
C LYS A 361 8.88 -38.44 5.59
N GLY A 362 9.42 -37.49 6.34
CA GLY A 362 9.48 -36.07 6.01
C GLY A 362 8.24 -35.25 6.40
N ASN A 363 7.20 -35.88 6.95
CA ASN A 363 5.96 -35.24 7.32
C ASN A 363 5.74 -35.17 8.84
N VAL A 364 4.93 -34.19 9.23
CA VAL A 364 4.38 -34.01 10.58
C VAL A 364 2.86 -33.99 10.45
N THR A 365 2.19 -34.96 11.06
CA THR A 365 0.73 -35.08 11.05
C THR A 365 0.21 -34.83 12.45
N VAL A 366 -0.81 -33.97 12.60
CA VAL A 366 -1.46 -33.78 13.90
C VAL A 366 -2.50 -34.89 14.12
N ILE A 367 -2.40 -35.59 15.24
CA ILE A 367 -3.28 -36.73 15.57
C ILE A 367 -4.21 -36.44 16.74
N GLY A 368 -3.96 -35.38 17.52
CA GLY A 368 -4.84 -34.97 18.61
C GLY A 368 -4.40 -33.67 19.25
N ARG A 369 -5.31 -33.02 19.97
CA ARG A 369 -5.04 -31.80 20.75
C ARG A 369 -5.99 -31.71 21.93
N TYR A 370 -5.57 -31.01 22.97
CA TYR A 370 -6.34 -30.76 24.17
C TYR A 370 -5.96 -29.42 24.79
N SER A 371 -6.95 -28.75 25.37
CA SER A 371 -6.76 -27.55 26.18
C SER A 371 -7.95 -27.40 27.14
N ASP A 372 -7.67 -27.02 28.38
CA ASP A 372 -8.72 -26.57 29.32
C ASP A 372 -9.27 -25.19 28.95
N GLU A 373 -8.55 -24.43 28.11
CA GLU A 373 -8.89 -23.12 27.58
C GLU A 373 -9.49 -23.19 26.16
N ALA A 374 -9.90 -24.39 25.72
CA ALA A 374 -10.44 -24.61 24.38
C ALA A 374 -11.74 -23.81 24.16
N LEU A 375 -11.85 -23.16 23.01
CA LEU A 375 -13.09 -22.54 22.54
C LEU A 375 -13.96 -23.52 21.75
N TYR A 376 -13.41 -24.68 21.38
CA TYR A 376 -14.15 -25.75 20.75
C TYR A 376 -15.10 -26.42 21.74
N SER A 377 -16.35 -26.60 21.32
CA SER A 377 -17.36 -27.37 22.06
C SER A 377 -17.91 -28.46 21.14
N ALA A 378 -17.79 -29.73 21.58
CA ALA A 378 -18.31 -30.87 20.86
C ALA A 378 -19.85 -30.81 20.73
N ASP A 379 -20.54 -30.34 21.77
CA ASP A 379 -21.99 -30.18 21.78
C ASP A 379 -22.44 -29.13 20.75
N LEU A 380 -21.75 -27.99 20.67
CA LEU A 380 -22.03 -26.95 19.67
C LEU A 380 -21.77 -27.38 18.22
N ALA A 381 -20.80 -28.27 18.02
CA ALA A 381 -20.43 -28.77 16.70
C ALA A 381 -21.20 -30.03 16.29
N SER A 382 -21.94 -30.65 17.22
CA SER A 382 -22.60 -31.93 17.01
C SER A 382 -23.69 -31.82 15.95
N MET A 383 -23.75 -32.83 15.08
CA MET A 383 -24.85 -33.00 14.12
C MET A 383 -25.92 -33.96 14.66
N ASP A 384 -25.62 -34.67 15.75
CA ASP A 384 -26.49 -35.67 16.38
C ASP A 384 -27.35 -35.06 17.50
N GLN A 385 -27.01 -33.86 17.97
CA GLN A 385 -27.75 -33.10 18.97
C GLN A 385 -28.30 -31.81 18.35
N GLU A 386 -29.53 -31.45 18.69
CA GLU A 386 -30.12 -30.17 18.30
C GLU A 386 -29.77 -29.10 19.34
N GLY A 387 -29.18 -27.98 18.89
CA GLY A 387 -28.79 -26.87 19.76
C GLY A 387 -27.29 -26.78 20.00
N GLY A 388 -26.88 -26.08 21.06
CA GLY A 388 -25.48 -25.89 21.45
C GLY A 388 -25.08 -26.60 22.75
N GLY A 389 -25.83 -27.64 23.12
CA GLY A 389 -25.74 -28.28 24.44
C GLY A 389 -26.31 -27.40 25.56
N ASP A 390 -25.99 -27.73 26.81
CA ASP A 390 -26.51 -27.04 28.00
C ASP A 390 -25.91 -25.63 28.19
N ASN A 391 -24.73 -25.39 27.59
CA ASN A 391 -23.94 -24.19 27.84
C ASN A 391 -24.22 -23.06 26.84
N PHE A 392 -24.82 -23.35 25.67
CA PHE A 392 -25.05 -22.37 24.62
C PHE A 392 -26.39 -22.57 23.90
N ASP A 393 -27.18 -21.51 23.85
CA ASP A 393 -28.39 -21.45 23.03
C ASP A 393 -28.00 -21.19 21.56
N TYR A 394 -28.09 -22.22 20.72
CA TYR A 394 -27.85 -22.13 19.29
C TYR A 394 -29.09 -22.54 18.51
N HIS A 395 -29.69 -21.60 17.78
CA HIS A 395 -30.91 -21.86 17.02
C HIS A 395 -30.64 -21.84 15.50
N PRO A 396 -30.81 -22.97 14.77
CA PRO A 396 -30.51 -23.04 13.34
C PRO A 396 -31.25 -22.01 12.47
N ALA A 397 -32.43 -21.55 12.87
CA ALA A 397 -33.18 -20.53 12.12
C ALA A 397 -32.46 -19.17 12.02
N ASP A 398 -31.59 -18.82 12.97
CA ASP A 398 -30.87 -17.54 12.96
C ASP A 398 -29.88 -17.45 11.79
N ALA A 399 -29.34 -18.59 11.36
CA ALA A 399 -28.46 -18.69 10.21
C ALA A 399 -29.13 -18.14 8.94
N GLN A 400 -30.46 -18.26 8.80
CA GLN A 400 -31.18 -17.72 7.65
C GLN A 400 -31.06 -16.19 7.58
N GLY A 401 -31.23 -15.49 8.70
CA GLY A 401 -31.07 -14.04 8.80
C GLY A 401 -29.62 -13.64 8.54
N PHE A 402 -28.67 -14.31 9.21
CA PHE A 402 -27.24 -14.08 9.07
C PHE A 402 -26.74 -14.19 7.62
N ILE A 403 -27.15 -15.25 6.91
CA ILE A 403 -26.81 -15.46 5.49
C ILE A 403 -27.42 -14.37 4.62
N ARG A 404 -28.69 -14.02 4.84
CA ARG A 404 -29.36 -12.95 4.06
C ARG A 404 -28.63 -11.62 4.20
N ILE A 405 -28.22 -11.25 5.41
CA ILE A 405 -27.48 -10.02 5.68
C ILE A 405 -26.12 -10.06 4.96
N ASN A 406 -25.30 -11.08 5.19
CA ASN A 406 -23.97 -11.20 4.55
C ASN A 406 -24.06 -11.27 3.02
N ALA A 407 -25.08 -11.93 2.46
CA ALA A 407 -25.28 -12.03 1.02
C ALA A 407 -25.71 -10.69 0.39
N THR A 408 -26.20 -9.72 1.17
CA THR A 408 -26.68 -8.42 0.64
C THR A 408 -25.62 -7.73 -0.20
N ARG A 409 -24.38 -7.65 0.29
CA ARG A 409 -23.27 -7.03 -0.46
C ARG A 409 -22.91 -7.80 -1.73
N LEU A 410 -23.03 -9.13 -1.72
CA LEU A 410 -22.74 -9.99 -2.88
C LEU A 410 -23.80 -9.83 -3.97
N LYS A 411 -25.09 -9.80 -3.57
CA LYS A 411 -26.22 -9.53 -4.47
C LYS A 411 -26.07 -8.14 -5.10
N ALA A 412 -25.77 -7.12 -4.29
CA ALA A 412 -25.57 -5.75 -4.77
C ALA A 412 -24.39 -5.67 -5.77
N TRP A 413 -23.27 -6.34 -5.51
CA TRP A 413 -22.15 -6.42 -6.45
C TRP A 413 -22.55 -7.04 -7.79
N ARG A 414 -23.28 -8.16 -7.76
CA ARG A 414 -23.72 -8.85 -8.98
C ARG A 414 -24.75 -8.05 -9.80
N CYS A 415 -25.59 -7.28 -9.14
CA CYS A 415 -26.61 -6.44 -9.78
C CYS A 415 -26.06 -5.13 -10.39
N ARG A 416 -24.76 -4.83 -10.26
CA ARG A 416 -24.14 -3.75 -11.02
C ARG A 416 -24.23 -4.06 -12.52
N PRO A 417 -24.53 -3.08 -13.39
CA PRO A 417 -24.48 -3.28 -14.82
C PRO A 417 -23.07 -3.73 -15.20
N GLN A 418 -22.94 -5.00 -15.59
CA GLN A 418 -21.70 -5.51 -16.16
C GLN A 418 -21.45 -4.71 -17.45
N PRO A 419 -20.23 -4.23 -17.72
CA PRO A 419 -19.93 -3.73 -19.05
C PRO A 419 -20.26 -4.87 -20.02
N ASN A 420 -21.14 -4.59 -20.99
CA ASN A 420 -21.60 -5.58 -21.96
C ASN A 420 -20.43 -6.46 -22.38
N ASN A 421 -20.53 -7.75 -22.09
CA ASN A 421 -19.89 -8.75 -22.91
C ASN A 421 -20.33 -8.38 -24.32
N MET A 422 -19.41 -7.87 -25.14
CA MET A 422 -19.67 -7.57 -26.55
C MET A 422 -19.87 -8.91 -27.26
N GLY A 423 -21.05 -9.50 -27.04
CA GLY A 423 -21.64 -10.52 -27.86
C GLY A 423 -21.95 -9.87 -29.19
N ASN A 424 -21.24 -10.35 -30.20
CA ASN A 424 -21.43 -10.03 -31.59
C ASN A 424 -22.69 -10.78 -32.07
N ASP A 425 -23.88 -10.24 -31.85
CA ASP A 425 -25.11 -10.73 -32.48
C ASP A 425 -26.05 -9.57 -32.80
N GLY A 426 -26.01 -9.15 -34.06
CA GLY A 426 -26.96 -8.21 -34.62
C GLY A 426 -28.38 -8.76 -34.59
N GLY A 427 -29.37 -7.90 -34.30
CA GLY A 427 -30.77 -8.29 -34.45
C GLY A 427 -31.74 -7.42 -33.68
N VAL A 428 -32.51 -6.65 -34.43
CA VAL A 428 -33.48 -5.62 -34.03
C VAL A 428 -34.70 -6.17 -33.24
N ILE A 429 -35.33 -5.26 -32.48
CA ILE A 429 -36.75 -5.13 -32.05
C ILE A 429 -37.13 -5.72 -30.68
N ALA A 430 -37.37 -4.81 -29.73
CA ALA A 430 -38.15 -5.06 -28.53
C ALA A 430 -39.66 -4.91 -28.81
N VAL A 431 -40.44 -5.99 -28.66
CA VAL A 431 -41.90 -5.88 -28.46
C VAL A 431 -42.32 -6.47 -27.11
N LYS A 432 -42.97 -5.59 -26.35
CA LYS A 432 -43.80 -5.77 -25.15
C LYS A 432 -44.49 -7.12 -25.00
N ARG A 433 -44.37 -7.70 -23.79
CA ARG A 433 -45.39 -8.38 -22.96
C ARG A 433 -44.64 -8.97 -21.75
N LYS A 434 -45.02 -8.90 -20.48
CA LYS A 434 -46.21 -8.65 -19.65
C LYS A 434 -45.63 -8.12 -18.30
N PHE A 435 -46.32 -7.46 -17.37
CA PHE A 435 -47.37 -8.01 -16.51
C PHE A 435 -47.83 -6.90 -15.55
N MET A 436 -49.13 -6.64 -15.53
CA MET A 436 -49.80 -5.76 -14.56
C MET A 436 -50.07 -6.49 -13.24
N ARG A 437 -49.19 -6.42 -12.23
CA ARG A 437 -49.51 -6.82 -10.83
C ARG A 437 -48.75 -6.07 -9.71
N HIS A 438 -48.28 -4.84 -9.91
CA HIS A 438 -47.57 -4.08 -8.83
C HIS A 438 -47.94 -2.58 -8.80
N ALA A 439 -49.23 -2.26 -8.84
CA ALA A 439 -49.66 -0.85 -8.89
C ALA A 439 -49.34 -0.05 -7.61
N ASN A 440 -49.29 -0.68 -6.42
CA ASN A 440 -49.08 0.06 -5.16
C ASN A 440 -47.63 0.18 -4.68
N VAL A 441 -46.70 -0.64 -5.17
CA VAL A 441 -45.26 -0.50 -4.82
C VAL A 441 -44.59 0.61 -5.65
N LYS A 442 -45.10 0.85 -6.87
CA LYS A 442 -44.55 1.85 -7.79
C LYS A 442 -44.65 3.29 -7.28
N ALA A 443 -45.73 3.64 -6.58
CA ALA A 443 -45.95 5.01 -6.11
C ALA A 443 -44.93 5.47 -5.05
N ARG A 444 -44.39 4.54 -4.24
CA ARG A 444 -43.36 4.84 -3.24
C ARG A 444 -41.96 4.93 -3.86
N SER A 445 -41.66 4.09 -4.86
CA SER A 445 -40.38 4.16 -5.58
C SER A 445 -40.32 5.38 -6.52
N GLU A 446 -41.41 5.71 -7.23
CA GLU A 446 -41.46 6.90 -8.10
C GLU A 446 -41.26 8.21 -7.32
N LYS A 447 -41.80 8.33 -6.09
CA LYS A 447 -41.56 9.50 -5.23
C LYS A 447 -40.09 9.61 -4.78
N ALA A 448 -39.47 8.50 -4.41
CA ALA A 448 -38.05 8.47 -4.02
C ALA A 448 -37.14 8.80 -5.22
N ASP A 449 -37.45 8.26 -6.40
CA ASP A 449 -36.71 8.52 -7.63
C ASP A 449 -36.85 9.99 -8.08
N GLN A 450 -38.03 10.59 -7.93
CA GLN A 450 -38.26 12.02 -8.19
C GLN A 450 -37.49 12.92 -7.23
N GLU A 451 -37.35 12.52 -5.95
CA GLU A 451 -36.62 13.29 -4.94
C GLU A 451 -35.11 13.28 -5.20
N VAL A 452 -34.56 12.13 -5.61
CA VAL A 452 -33.17 11.99 -6.04
C VAL A 452 -32.90 12.83 -7.29
N GLN A 453 -33.78 12.76 -8.30
CA GLN A 453 -33.64 13.58 -9.52
C GLN A 453 -33.69 15.09 -9.24
N ARG A 454 -34.50 15.54 -8.28
CA ARG A 454 -34.55 16.96 -7.88
C ARG A 454 -33.27 17.40 -7.18
N LEU A 455 -32.72 16.56 -6.31
CA LEU A 455 -31.46 16.83 -5.62
C LEU A 455 -30.28 16.89 -6.61
N GLU A 456 -30.28 16.02 -7.61
CA GLU A 456 -29.26 15.99 -8.66
C GLU A 456 -29.33 17.26 -9.52
N LYS A 457 -30.53 17.69 -9.94
CA LYS A 457 -30.74 18.95 -10.68
C LYS A 457 -30.37 20.20 -9.87
N ALA A 458 -30.49 20.16 -8.54
CA ALA A 458 -30.09 21.27 -7.66
C ALA A 458 -28.57 21.40 -7.52
N ARG A 459 -27.81 20.31 -7.75
CA ARG A 459 -26.36 20.26 -7.52
C ARG A 459 -25.53 20.20 -8.80
N THR A 460 -26.13 19.96 -9.95
CA THR A 460 -25.41 19.76 -11.21
C THR A 460 -25.77 20.78 -12.29
N CYS A 461 -24.80 21.08 -13.14
CA CYS A 461 -24.96 21.94 -14.31
C CYS A 461 -25.84 21.24 -15.34
N ALA A 462 -26.92 21.87 -15.78
CA ALA A 462 -27.85 21.27 -16.74
C ALA A 462 -27.27 21.05 -18.15
N LEU A 463 -26.10 21.62 -18.46
CA LEU A 463 -25.36 21.39 -19.72
C LEU A 463 -24.31 20.28 -19.60
N SER A 464 -23.41 20.37 -18.60
CA SER A 464 -22.28 19.43 -18.48
C SER A 464 -22.54 18.24 -17.56
N LEU A 465 -23.63 18.25 -16.79
CA LEU A 465 -23.92 17.30 -15.71
C LEU A 465 -22.85 17.21 -14.62
N GLN A 466 -21.87 18.14 -14.62
CA GLN A 466 -20.87 18.28 -13.57
C GLN A 466 -21.43 19.06 -12.37
N PRO A 467 -20.87 18.89 -11.16
CA PRO A 467 -21.26 19.68 -10.00
C PRO A 467 -21.21 21.18 -10.27
N LEU A 468 -22.18 21.92 -9.72
CA LEU A 468 -22.22 23.37 -9.85
C LEU A 468 -21.06 24.01 -9.08
N GLN A 469 -20.32 24.88 -9.75
CA GLN A 469 -19.16 25.58 -9.21
C GLN A 469 -19.46 27.09 -9.10
N GLU A 470 -18.68 27.80 -8.28
CA GLU A 470 -18.86 29.23 -8.05
C GLU A 470 -18.91 30.02 -9.37
N LEU A 471 -19.79 31.04 -9.44
CA LEU A 471 -20.31 31.67 -10.67
C LEU A 471 -21.38 30.85 -11.41
N VAL A 472 -22.45 30.51 -10.70
CA VAL A 472 -23.65 29.86 -11.24
C VAL A 472 -24.55 30.86 -11.95
N VAL A 473 -25.12 30.49 -13.09
CA VAL A 473 -26.11 31.30 -13.82
C VAL A 473 -27.42 30.53 -14.01
N ALA A 474 -28.54 31.24 -13.91
CA ALA A 474 -29.88 30.69 -14.16
C ALA A 474 -30.49 31.25 -15.46
N CYS A 475 -31.21 30.41 -16.22
CA CYS A 475 -32.01 30.89 -17.35
C CYS A 475 -33.45 31.20 -16.96
N ARG A 476 -34.21 31.84 -17.85
CA ARG A 476 -35.64 32.18 -17.64
C ARG A 476 -36.56 30.96 -17.47
N LEU A 477 -36.09 29.76 -17.79
CA LEU A 477 -36.80 28.50 -17.54
C LEU A 477 -36.38 27.82 -16.22
N GLY A 478 -35.55 28.47 -15.41
CA GLY A 478 -35.20 27.99 -14.07
C GLY A 478 -34.13 26.89 -14.03
N ASN A 479 -33.39 26.66 -15.13
CA ASN A 479 -32.24 25.75 -15.13
C ASN A 479 -30.97 26.47 -14.67
N LEU A 480 -30.08 25.73 -14.01
CA LEU A 480 -28.81 26.21 -13.49
C LEU A 480 -27.63 25.71 -14.33
N PHE A 481 -26.66 26.58 -14.58
CA PHE A 481 -25.47 26.29 -15.37
C PHE A 481 -24.21 26.88 -14.73
N ASN A 482 -23.07 26.23 -14.94
CA ASN A 482 -21.78 26.83 -14.71
C ASN A 482 -21.51 27.87 -15.80
N LYS A 483 -21.18 29.11 -15.41
CA LYS A 483 -21.00 30.23 -16.37
C LYS A 483 -19.96 29.91 -17.44
N GLN A 484 -18.86 29.26 -17.07
CA GLN A 484 -17.78 28.90 -17.99
C GLN A 484 -18.25 27.91 -19.07
N THR A 485 -18.92 26.82 -18.67
CA THR A 485 -19.47 25.82 -19.59
C THR A 485 -20.49 26.43 -20.55
N LEU A 486 -21.33 27.34 -20.07
CA LEU A 486 -22.32 28.02 -20.91
C LEU A 486 -21.64 28.94 -21.94
N LEU A 487 -20.59 29.65 -21.54
CA LEU A 487 -19.82 30.51 -22.44
C LEU A 487 -19.18 29.71 -23.57
N GLU A 488 -18.58 28.56 -23.27
CA GLU A 488 -17.96 27.68 -24.26
C GLU A 488 -18.97 27.22 -25.31
N HIS A 489 -20.16 26.79 -24.90
CA HIS A 489 -21.21 26.35 -25.84
C HIS A 489 -21.80 27.51 -26.65
N LEU A 490 -21.90 28.72 -26.07
CA LEU A 490 -22.33 29.91 -26.81
C LEU A 490 -21.29 30.37 -27.85
N LEU A 491 -19.99 30.29 -27.52
CA LEU A 491 -18.90 30.60 -28.44
C LEU A 491 -18.79 29.56 -29.57
N ALA A 492 -18.93 28.28 -29.23
CA ALA A 492 -18.88 27.18 -30.19
C ALA A 492 -20.17 27.02 -31.02
N LYS A 493 -21.24 27.76 -30.69
CA LYS A 493 -22.58 27.63 -31.30
C LYS A 493 -23.13 26.18 -31.26
N SER A 494 -22.82 25.44 -30.20
CA SER A 494 -23.13 24.01 -30.04
C SER A 494 -24.23 23.75 -29.00
N MET A 495 -25.13 24.71 -28.78
CA MET A 495 -26.19 24.59 -27.76
C MET A 495 -27.19 23.47 -28.09
N PRO A 496 -27.47 22.54 -27.15
CA PRO A 496 -28.47 21.47 -27.34
C PRO A 496 -29.87 22.01 -27.59
N GLU A 497 -30.71 21.25 -28.32
CA GLU A 497 -32.09 21.63 -28.68
C GLU A 497 -32.93 22.12 -27.49
N ARG A 498 -32.77 21.46 -26.34
CA ARG A 498 -33.46 21.79 -25.08
C ARG A 498 -33.15 23.20 -24.56
N PHE A 499 -31.99 23.77 -24.90
CA PHE A 499 -31.50 25.05 -24.37
C PHE A 499 -31.30 26.13 -25.44
N GLN A 500 -31.81 25.94 -26.67
CA GLN A 500 -31.71 26.90 -27.78
C GLN A 500 -32.33 28.29 -27.50
N HIS A 501 -33.16 28.40 -26.45
CA HIS A 501 -33.69 29.69 -26.01
C HIS A 501 -32.60 30.61 -25.46
N ILE A 502 -31.43 30.10 -25.07
CA ILE A 502 -30.28 30.89 -24.61
C ILE A 502 -29.44 31.23 -25.84
N THR A 503 -29.50 32.48 -26.27
CA THR A 503 -28.79 32.95 -27.47
C THR A 503 -27.66 33.92 -27.15
N SER A 504 -27.72 34.54 -25.97
CA SER A 504 -26.70 35.45 -25.47
C SER A 504 -26.69 35.45 -23.94
N LEU A 505 -25.67 36.03 -23.34
CA LEU A 505 -25.60 36.19 -21.88
C LEU A 505 -26.73 37.05 -21.29
N LYS A 506 -27.50 37.77 -22.11
CA LYS A 506 -28.68 38.53 -21.64
C LYS A 506 -29.87 37.62 -21.29
N ASP A 507 -29.84 36.36 -21.74
CA ASP A 507 -30.90 35.38 -21.50
C ASP A 507 -30.72 34.63 -20.17
N VAL A 508 -29.62 34.89 -19.45
CA VAL A 508 -29.28 34.29 -18.16
C VAL A 508 -28.91 35.35 -17.13
N VAL A 509 -29.13 35.05 -15.85
CA VAL A 509 -28.78 35.90 -14.71
C VAL A 509 -27.75 35.19 -13.83
N ALA A 510 -26.77 35.90 -13.30
CA ALA A 510 -25.83 35.34 -12.33
C ALA A 510 -26.51 35.18 -10.97
N CYS A 511 -26.50 33.96 -10.44
CA CYS A 511 -27.14 33.64 -9.18
C CYS A 511 -26.25 34.07 -8.01
N ARG A 512 -26.78 34.94 -7.15
CA ARG A 512 -26.20 35.27 -5.83
C ARG A 512 -26.77 34.28 -4.83
N VAL A 513 -25.98 33.25 -4.52
CA VAL A 513 -26.30 32.20 -3.54
C VAL A 513 -25.41 32.36 -2.31
N THR A 514 -25.97 32.06 -1.14
CA THR A 514 -25.21 32.02 0.12
C THR A 514 -24.76 30.58 0.37
N CYS A 515 -23.47 30.38 0.65
CA CYS A 515 -22.92 29.06 1.01
C CYS A 515 -22.63 29.02 2.51
N ASP A 516 -23.09 27.97 3.19
CA ASP A 516 -22.67 27.67 4.56
C ASP A 516 -21.25 27.07 4.52
N LYS A 517 -20.30 27.66 5.26
CA LYS A 517 -18.88 27.25 5.20
C LYS A 517 -18.56 26.09 6.15
N GLU A 518 -19.40 25.80 7.15
CA GLU A 518 -19.10 24.78 8.18
C GLU A 518 -19.58 23.36 7.81
N LYS A 519 -20.56 23.21 6.91
CA LYS A 519 -21.17 21.92 6.53
C LYS A 519 -20.90 21.46 5.09
N GLY A 520 -19.88 22.01 4.44
CA GLY A 520 -19.60 21.78 3.02
C GLY A 520 -20.50 22.59 2.09
N THR A 521 -20.29 22.50 0.78
CA THR A 521 -20.83 23.37 -0.30
C THR A 521 -22.35 23.26 -0.54
N LEU A 522 -23.16 23.38 0.51
CA LEU A 522 -24.63 23.42 0.45
C LEU A 522 -25.11 24.87 0.39
N TRP A 523 -25.88 25.20 -0.64
CA TRP A 523 -26.45 26.54 -0.81
C TRP A 523 -27.71 26.70 0.02
N CYS A 524 -27.92 27.87 0.61
CA CYS A 524 -29.10 28.14 1.44
C CYS A 524 -29.78 29.46 1.06
N CYS A 525 -31.06 29.58 1.39
CA CYS A 525 -31.80 30.85 1.30
C CYS A 525 -31.25 31.82 2.36
N PRO A 526 -30.82 33.05 2.01
CA PRO A 526 -30.26 34.00 2.98
C PRO A 526 -31.27 34.49 4.05
N ILE A 527 -32.57 34.27 3.84
CA ILE A 527 -33.62 34.76 4.75
C ILE A 527 -34.15 33.62 5.63
N THR A 528 -34.54 32.50 5.00
CA THR A 528 -35.14 31.38 5.73
C THR A 528 -34.11 30.35 6.20
N MET A 529 -32.84 30.50 5.79
CA MET A 529 -31.74 29.56 6.06
C MET A 529 -32.02 28.10 5.65
N VAL A 530 -33.04 27.88 4.80
CA VAL A 530 -33.40 26.56 4.28
C VAL A 530 -32.42 26.17 3.17
N GLU A 531 -31.98 24.92 3.20
CA GLU A 531 -31.10 24.32 2.19
C GLU A 531 -31.76 24.23 0.80
N PHE A 532 -30.99 24.53 -0.22
CA PHE A 532 -31.36 24.39 -1.62
C PHE A 532 -31.16 22.93 -2.07
N ASN A 533 -32.13 22.09 -1.77
CA ASN A 533 -32.11 20.65 -2.06
C ASN A 533 -33.21 20.20 -3.06
N GLY A 534 -33.91 21.16 -3.68
CA GLY A 534 -34.99 20.89 -4.64
C GLY A 534 -36.30 20.36 -4.04
N LYS A 535 -36.39 20.16 -2.71
CA LYS A 535 -37.64 19.74 -2.04
C LYS A 535 -38.63 20.90 -1.86
N GLN A 536 -38.10 22.11 -1.68
CA GLN A 536 -38.89 23.34 -1.59
C GLN A 536 -38.64 24.19 -2.83
N PRO A 537 -39.65 24.93 -3.32
CA PRO A 537 -39.48 25.79 -4.47
C PRO A 537 -38.67 27.04 -4.10
N PHE A 538 -37.69 27.34 -4.95
CA PHE A 538 -36.89 28.56 -4.87
C PHE A 538 -37.09 29.38 -6.13
N VAL A 539 -36.89 30.68 -5.99
CA VAL A 539 -37.03 31.66 -7.05
C VAL A 539 -35.73 32.45 -7.17
N VAL A 540 -35.36 32.79 -8.40
CA VAL A 540 -34.32 33.78 -8.69
C VAL A 540 -34.99 35.03 -9.23
N LEU A 541 -34.63 36.19 -8.69
CA LEU A 541 -35.08 37.47 -9.22
C LEU A 541 -34.15 37.88 -10.37
N PHE A 542 -34.66 37.91 -11.59
CA PHE A 542 -33.85 38.12 -12.80
C PHE A 542 -33.19 39.51 -12.87
N LYS A 543 -33.73 40.51 -12.16
CA LYS A 543 -33.18 41.86 -12.07
C LYS A 543 -31.89 41.96 -11.26
N CYS A 544 -31.78 41.21 -10.15
CA CYS A 544 -30.66 41.33 -9.21
C CYS A 544 -29.88 40.02 -8.99
N GLY A 545 -30.40 38.89 -9.44
CA GLY A 545 -29.79 37.57 -9.33
C GLY A 545 -29.89 36.92 -7.96
N CYS A 546 -30.56 37.53 -6.97
CA CYS A 546 -30.74 36.95 -5.65
C CYS A 546 -31.64 35.71 -5.71
N VAL A 547 -31.18 34.62 -5.10
CA VAL A 547 -31.91 33.35 -4.99
C VAL A 547 -32.56 33.25 -3.61
N LEU A 548 -33.87 33.05 -3.58
CA LEU A 548 -34.70 33.06 -2.37
C LEU A 548 -35.67 31.88 -2.36
N SER A 549 -36.11 31.44 -1.19
CA SER A 549 -37.22 30.49 -1.09
C SER A 549 -38.52 31.20 -1.48
N GLU A 550 -39.40 30.52 -2.23
CA GLU A 550 -40.65 31.11 -2.70
C GLU A 550 -41.57 31.52 -1.54
N ARG A 551 -41.50 30.76 -0.43
CA ARG A 551 -42.22 31.06 0.81
C ARG A 551 -41.82 32.40 1.42
N ALA A 552 -40.52 32.72 1.40
CA ALA A 552 -40.03 34.00 1.92
C ALA A 552 -40.60 35.19 1.13
N LEU A 553 -40.66 35.06 -0.19
CA LEU A 553 -41.16 36.11 -1.07
C LEU A 553 -42.68 36.32 -0.90
N LYS A 554 -43.44 35.24 -0.78
CA LYS A 554 -44.90 35.28 -0.61
C LYS A 554 -45.34 35.78 0.77
N ALA A 555 -44.53 35.58 1.81
CA ALA A 555 -44.87 35.98 3.18
C ALA A 555 -44.82 37.49 3.41
N VAL A 556 -43.98 38.23 2.68
CA VAL A 556 -43.70 39.65 2.96
C VAL A 556 -44.44 40.61 2.00
N ASN A 557 -45.02 40.11 0.91
CA ASN A 557 -45.82 40.85 -0.08
C ASN A 557 -45.26 42.25 -0.46
N THR A 558 -44.00 42.30 -0.84
CA THR A 558 -43.28 43.52 -1.26
C THR A 558 -42.91 43.46 -2.74
N SER A 559 -42.80 44.64 -3.37
CA SER A 559 -42.30 44.80 -4.75
C SER A 559 -40.79 45.04 -4.83
N GLU A 560 -40.07 44.83 -3.72
CA GLU A 560 -38.63 45.06 -3.58
C GLU A 560 -37.93 43.80 -3.09
N CYS A 561 -36.73 43.53 -3.60
CA CYS A 561 -35.96 42.35 -3.25
C CYS A 561 -35.53 42.38 -1.78
N LEU A 562 -35.96 41.40 -1.00
CA LEU A 562 -35.68 41.27 0.43
C LEU A 562 -34.18 41.15 0.81
N VAL A 563 -33.28 40.95 -0.16
CA VAL A 563 -31.83 40.82 0.07
C VAL A 563 -31.05 42.08 -0.33
N CYS A 564 -31.49 42.79 -1.38
CA CYS A 564 -30.72 43.91 -1.95
C CYS A 564 -31.53 45.18 -2.21
N GLY A 565 -32.82 45.21 -1.88
CA GLY A 565 -33.69 46.38 -2.01
C GLY A 565 -34.10 46.76 -3.43
N ASN A 566 -33.65 46.03 -4.47
CA ASN A 566 -33.98 46.39 -5.85
C ASN A 566 -35.45 46.08 -6.18
N PRO A 567 -36.18 47.00 -6.84
CA PRO A 567 -37.56 46.77 -7.25
C PRO A 567 -37.65 45.71 -8.36
N TYR A 568 -38.63 44.83 -8.27
CA TYR A 568 -38.88 43.78 -9.26
C TYR A 568 -40.38 43.65 -9.57
N ASN A 569 -40.69 43.22 -10.79
CA ASN A 569 -42.06 42.91 -11.20
C ASN A 569 -42.30 41.39 -11.15
N GLU A 570 -43.57 40.96 -11.18
CA GLU A 570 -43.91 39.52 -11.19
C GLU A 570 -43.24 38.74 -12.34
N GLN A 571 -43.00 39.39 -13.48
CA GLN A 571 -42.32 38.79 -14.64
C GLN A 571 -40.81 38.56 -14.43
N ASP A 572 -40.22 39.18 -13.41
CA ASP A 572 -38.81 39.02 -13.06
C ASP A 572 -38.60 37.87 -12.05
N VAL A 573 -39.68 37.29 -11.51
CA VAL A 573 -39.62 36.17 -10.58
C VAL A 573 -39.57 34.85 -11.37
N VAL A 574 -38.41 34.18 -11.34
CA VAL A 574 -38.23 32.91 -12.04
C VAL A 574 -38.07 31.78 -11.04
N THR A 575 -39.06 30.88 -11.00
CA THR A 575 -38.98 29.63 -10.23
C THR A 575 -37.90 28.71 -10.80
N LEU A 576 -37.00 28.26 -9.93
CA LEU A 576 -35.93 27.32 -10.25
C LEU A 576 -36.45 25.88 -10.23
N LEU A 577 -35.83 25.00 -11.04
CA LEU A 577 -36.08 23.56 -11.06
C LEU A 577 -37.55 23.17 -11.27
N LEU A 578 -38.19 23.78 -12.27
CA LEU A 578 -39.58 23.48 -12.65
C LEU A 578 -39.79 21.99 -12.95
N GLU A 579 -40.97 21.50 -12.59
CA GLU A 579 -41.44 20.17 -13.01
C GLU A 579 -41.61 20.10 -14.52
N GLU A 580 -41.50 18.90 -15.10
CA GLU A 580 -41.39 18.75 -16.57
C GLU A 580 -42.61 19.27 -17.33
N GLU A 581 -43.82 19.16 -16.76
CA GLU A 581 -45.04 19.69 -17.37
C GLU A 581 -45.04 21.22 -17.39
N GLN A 582 -44.76 21.85 -16.25
CA GLN A 582 -44.64 23.31 -16.13
C GLN A 582 -43.48 23.86 -16.97
N TYR A 583 -42.39 23.10 -17.08
CA TYR A 583 -41.23 23.42 -17.89
C TYR A 583 -41.60 23.48 -19.39
N LYS A 584 -42.29 22.45 -19.91
CA LYS A 584 -42.70 22.40 -21.32
C LYS A 584 -43.67 23.53 -21.67
N GLU A 585 -44.61 23.83 -20.78
CA GLU A 585 -45.56 24.93 -21.00
C GLU A 585 -44.85 26.30 -21.03
N LYS A 586 -43.97 26.58 -20.06
CA LYS A 586 -43.17 27.83 -20.07
C LYS A 586 -42.21 27.89 -21.24
N GLN A 587 -41.61 26.77 -21.65
CA GLN A 587 -40.72 26.70 -22.82
C GLN A 587 -41.47 27.04 -24.10
N LYS A 588 -42.68 26.52 -24.28
CA LYS A 588 -43.54 26.84 -25.43
C LYS A 588 -43.90 28.32 -25.46
N LYS A 589 -44.37 28.88 -24.34
CA LYS A 589 -44.70 30.31 -24.20
C LYS A 589 -43.48 31.21 -24.48
N LEU A 590 -42.30 30.86 -23.98
CA LEU A 590 -41.06 31.63 -24.18
C LEU A 590 -40.59 31.59 -25.64
N LEU A 591 -40.70 30.43 -26.30
CA LEU A 591 -40.38 30.30 -27.73
C LEU A 591 -41.38 31.07 -28.60
N GLU A 592 -42.67 31.01 -28.29
CA GLU A 592 -43.71 31.80 -28.96
C GLU A 592 -43.47 33.30 -28.81
N GLN A 593 -43.14 33.78 -27.61
CA GLN A 593 -42.77 35.18 -27.37
C GLN A 593 -41.52 35.58 -28.16
N LYS A 594 -40.47 34.76 -28.20
CA LYS A 594 -39.26 35.05 -28.99
C LYS A 594 -39.53 35.02 -30.50
N MET A 595 -40.42 34.15 -30.96
CA MET A 595 -40.84 34.11 -32.36
C MET A 595 -41.67 35.33 -32.72
N GLU A 596 -42.55 35.78 -31.82
CA GLU A 596 -43.32 37.00 -31.99
C GLU A 596 -42.43 38.25 -31.91
N GLU A 597 -41.48 38.33 -30.99
CA GLU A 597 -40.45 39.40 -30.97
C GLU A 597 -39.60 39.41 -32.25
N LYS A 598 -39.23 38.23 -32.78
CA LYS A 598 -38.54 38.11 -34.07
C LYS A 598 -39.44 38.55 -35.22
N ARG A 599 -40.74 38.24 -35.20
CA ARG A 599 -41.73 38.69 -36.19
C ARG A 599 -41.95 40.21 -36.09
N VAL A 600 -42.08 40.77 -34.90
CA VAL A 600 -42.21 42.21 -34.65
C VAL A 600 -40.92 42.95 -35.02
N LYS A 601 -39.73 42.39 -34.73
CA LYS A 601 -38.45 42.94 -35.21
C LYS A 601 -38.33 42.84 -36.73
N LYS A 602 -38.79 41.75 -37.36
CA LYS A 602 -38.83 41.58 -38.83
C LYS A 602 -39.87 42.50 -39.49
N ASN A 603 -41.00 42.77 -38.83
CA ASN A 603 -42.04 43.71 -39.26
C ASN A 603 -41.58 45.16 -39.05
N LYS A 604 -40.89 45.50 -37.96
CA LYS A 604 -40.22 46.80 -37.78
C LYS A 604 -39.10 46.99 -38.80
N LYS A 605 -38.35 45.94 -39.16
CA LYS A 605 -37.33 45.97 -40.22
C LYS A 605 -37.95 46.08 -41.62
N ARG A 606 -39.12 45.45 -41.84
CA ARG A 606 -39.95 45.61 -43.07
C ARG A 606 -40.61 46.98 -43.19
N MET A 607 -41.08 47.58 -42.09
CA MET A 607 -41.59 48.95 -42.05
C MET A 607 -40.48 50.00 -42.16
N LYS A 608 -39.24 49.65 -41.78
CA LYS A 608 -38.05 50.46 -42.07
C LYS A 608 -37.62 50.33 -43.54
N SER A 609 -37.66 49.13 -44.12
CA SER A 609 -37.34 48.91 -45.54
C SER A 609 -38.43 49.41 -46.49
N SER A 610 -39.68 49.58 -46.05
CA SER A 610 -40.74 50.26 -46.82
C SER A 610 -40.75 51.79 -46.63
N LYS A 611 -39.80 52.34 -45.86
CA LYS A 611 -39.56 53.79 -45.73
C LYS A 611 -38.21 54.24 -46.32
N GLU A 612 -37.39 53.31 -46.84
CA GLU A 612 -36.06 53.59 -47.39
C GLU A 612 -35.90 53.20 -48.88
N GLU A 613 -36.97 52.81 -49.57
CA GLU A 613 -36.99 52.71 -51.05
C GLU A 613 -38.23 53.43 -51.62
N ASP A 614 -38.31 54.74 -51.36
CA ASP A 614 -38.76 55.70 -52.37
C ASP A 614 -37.60 56.68 -52.59
N GLY A 615 -36.82 56.42 -53.64
CA GLY A 615 -36.09 57.44 -54.38
C GLY A 615 -34.73 57.92 -53.84
N LYS A 616 -33.65 57.45 -54.48
CA LYS A 616 -32.86 58.22 -55.47
C LYS A 616 -31.33 58.12 -55.31
N TYR A 617 -30.70 57.74 -56.45
CA TYR A 617 -29.44 58.24 -57.07
C TYR A 617 -28.14 58.09 -56.24
N GLU A 618 -26.99 57.58 -56.73
CA GLU A 618 -26.42 57.66 -58.08
C GLU A 618 -25.16 56.76 -58.25
N GLN A 619 -25.00 56.18 -59.46
CA GLN A 619 -23.78 55.73 -60.22
C GLN A 619 -22.73 54.75 -59.59
N LYS A 620 -22.64 53.48 -60.03
CA LYS A 620 -21.93 52.88 -61.22
C LYS A 620 -20.39 52.95 -61.11
N LYS A 621 -19.54 51.91 -61.30
CA LYS A 621 -19.45 50.72 -62.21
C LYS A 621 -18.06 50.03 -61.88
N PRO A 622 -17.54 49.02 -62.61
CA PRO A 622 -17.98 47.63 -62.85
C PRO A 622 -16.86 46.61 -62.49
N LYS A 623 -17.08 45.28 -62.63
CA LYS A 623 -15.99 44.36 -63.02
C LYS A 623 -16.47 43.05 -63.65
N LYS A 624 -15.68 42.61 -64.63
CA LYS A 624 -15.91 41.63 -65.69
C LYS A 624 -15.66 40.17 -65.27
N GLU A 625 -16.47 39.30 -65.88
CA GLU A 625 -16.20 38.00 -66.52
C GLU A 625 -14.83 37.28 -66.42
N LYS A 626 -14.95 35.93 -66.30
CA LYS A 626 -14.44 34.82 -67.16
C LYS A 626 -13.44 33.80 -66.54
N LYS A 627 -13.86 32.50 -66.65
CA LYS A 627 -13.18 31.27 -67.19
C LYS A 627 -11.71 30.98 -66.80
N SER A 628 -11.17 29.77 -66.69
CA SER A 628 -11.58 28.36 -66.87
C SER A 628 -10.39 27.42 -66.53
N LYS A 629 -10.68 26.17 -66.10
CA LYS A 629 -10.04 24.86 -66.41
C LYS A 629 -8.54 24.55 -66.11
N ARG A 630 -8.40 23.49 -65.28
CA ARG A 630 -7.64 22.20 -65.42
C ARG A 630 -6.09 22.12 -65.35
N LYS A 631 -5.68 21.19 -64.46
CA LYS A 631 -4.77 20.00 -64.58
C LYS A 631 -3.36 20.03 -63.95
N ALA A 632 -3.17 19.04 -63.06
CA ALA A 632 -2.05 18.08 -62.89
C ALA A 632 -0.75 18.45 -62.15
N GLU A 633 -0.46 17.60 -61.14
CA GLU A 633 0.83 17.01 -60.72
C GLU A 633 2.00 17.92 -60.23
N GLN A 634 2.29 17.87 -58.92
CA GLN A 634 3.50 17.25 -58.32
C GLN A 634 3.56 17.53 -56.79
N LEU A 635 4.02 16.54 -56.03
CA LEU A 635 4.15 16.52 -54.56
C LEU A 635 5.27 17.45 -54.06
N GLY A 636 5.07 18.05 -52.87
CA GLY A 636 6.13 18.72 -52.10
C GLY A 636 5.62 19.65 -50.99
N ASP A 637 5.44 19.09 -49.80
CA ASP A 637 5.48 19.67 -48.44
C ASP A 637 5.31 21.20 -48.26
N SER A 638 4.18 21.64 -47.69
CA SER A 638 4.09 22.96 -47.04
C SER A 638 3.05 22.98 -45.93
N GLY A 639 3.57 23.16 -44.70
CA GLY A 639 2.84 23.26 -43.46
C GLY A 639 1.98 24.52 -43.34
N ASP A 640 0.86 24.33 -42.64
CA ASP A 640 -0.26 25.23 -42.46
C ASP A 640 0.12 26.62 -41.92
N THR A 641 -0.20 27.64 -42.71
CA THR A 641 -0.01 29.07 -42.39
C THR A 641 -0.80 29.55 -41.16
N LYS A 642 -1.68 28.70 -40.60
CA LYS A 642 -2.38 28.91 -39.33
C LYS A 642 -1.50 28.66 -38.10
N LEU A 643 -0.56 27.72 -38.17
CA LEU A 643 0.30 27.38 -37.03
C LEU A 643 1.28 28.51 -36.72
N VAL A 644 1.81 29.15 -37.77
CA VAL A 644 2.74 30.30 -37.67
C VAL A 644 2.06 31.50 -37.00
N LYS A 645 0.75 31.69 -37.18
CA LYS A 645 0.00 32.77 -36.52
C LYS A 645 -0.25 32.48 -35.05
N MET A 646 -0.61 31.24 -34.70
CA MET A 646 -0.80 30.83 -33.29
C MET A 646 0.50 30.89 -32.48
N VAL A 647 1.65 30.56 -33.07
CA VAL A 647 2.95 30.68 -32.40
C VAL A 647 3.33 32.14 -32.13
N LYS A 648 2.96 33.05 -33.04
CA LYS A 648 3.18 34.50 -32.86
C LYS A 648 2.30 35.07 -31.73
N ASP A 649 1.03 34.69 -31.70
CA ASP A 649 0.08 35.13 -30.68
C ASP A 649 0.44 34.56 -29.29
N ALA A 650 0.95 33.32 -29.23
CA ALA A 650 1.47 32.72 -27.99
C ALA A 650 2.75 33.43 -27.51
N GLY A 651 3.64 33.85 -28.43
CA GLY A 651 4.86 34.59 -28.10
C GLY A 651 4.59 35.97 -27.49
N GLU A 652 3.58 36.69 -27.98
CA GLU A 652 3.14 37.98 -27.40
C GLU A 652 2.47 37.80 -26.03
N SER A 653 1.75 36.69 -25.84
CA SER A 653 1.11 36.33 -24.55
C SER A 653 2.15 36.04 -23.47
N ILE A 654 3.21 35.32 -23.81
CA ILE A 654 4.32 35.01 -22.89
C ILE A 654 5.14 36.25 -22.56
N SER A 655 5.30 37.18 -23.51
CA SER A 655 6.03 38.44 -23.28
C SER A 655 5.28 39.36 -22.30
N LYS A 656 3.95 39.43 -22.38
CA LYS A 656 3.12 40.14 -21.38
C LYS A 656 3.13 39.50 -19.99
N ALA A 657 3.27 38.17 -19.90
CA ALA A 657 3.37 37.48 -18.62
C ALA A 657 4.73 37.70 -17.91
N LYS A 658 5.80 37.96 -18.67
CA LYS A 658 7.13 38.30 -18.13
C LYS A 658 7.17 39.66 -17.42
N GLU A 659 6.35 40.63 -17.83
CA GLU A 659 6.32 41.97 -17.23
C GLU A 659 5.54 42.00 -15.89
N ASN A 660 4.65 41.04 -15.65
CA ASN A 660 3.68 41.09 -14.53
C ASN A 660 4.02 40.21 -13.32
N SER A 661 5.12 39.42 -13.33
CA SER A 661 5.51 38.58 -12.18
C SER A 661 7.01 38.62 -11.92
N GLN A 662 7.41 39.19 -10.78
CA GLN A 662 8.81 39.30 -10.37
C GLN A 662 9.49 37.93 -10.18
N VAL A 663 8.73 36.90 -9.79
CA VAL A 663 9.24 35.51 -9.62
C VAL A 663 9.51 34.87 -10.98
N PHE A 664 8.65 35.12 -11.97
CA PHE A 664 8.83 34.63 -13.35
C PHE A 664 9.97 35.36 -14.08
N ALA A 665 10.17 36.66 -13.81
CA ALA A 665 11.28 37.44 -14.36
C ALA A 665 12.65 36.91 -13.90
N SER A 666 12.78 36.44 -12.65
CA SER A 666 14.03 35.92 -12.08
C SER A 666 14.42 34.54 -12.66
N ILE A 667 13.47 33.63 -12.83
CA ILE A 667 13.72 32.26 -13.31
C ILE A 667 14.22 32.27 -14.78
N PHE A 668 13.71 33.21 -15.59
CA PHE A 668 14.00 33.31 -17.02
C PHE A 668 14.95 34.45 -17.41
N SER A 669 15.56 35.16 -16.45
CA SER A 669 16.63 36.13 -16.73
C SER A 669 17.91 35.40 -17.18
N LYS A 670 18.55 35.91 -18.24
CA LYS A 670 19.81 35.38 -18.76
C LYS A 670 21.04 35.84 -17.96
N ASN A 671 20.88 36.81 -17.05
CA ASN A 671 21.98 37.34 -16.25
C ASN A 671 22.14 36.57 -14.93
N LYS A 672 23.29 35.92 -14.74
CA LYS A 672 23.55 34.98 -13.63
C LYS A 672 23.56 35.63 -12.24
N LYS A 673 23.68 36.96 -12.13
CA LYS A 673 23.70 37.71 -10.86
C LYS A 673 22.31 38.02 -10.27
N GLU A 674 21.22 37.87 -11.02
CA GLU A 674 19.84 38.18 -10.57
C GLU A 674 19.00 36.93 -10.21
N ARG A 675 19.58 35.73 -10.33
CA ARG A 675 18.94 34.49 -9.91
C ARG A 675 19.12 34.30 -8.40
N ARG A 676 18.05 34.47 -7.63
CA ARG A 676 18.03 34.10 -6.21
C ARG A 676 17.91 32.58 -6.08
N ASN A 677 18.61 31.99 -5.10
CA ASN A 677 18.62 30.54 -4.91
C ASN A 677 17.33 30.09 -4.21
N ALA A 678 16.90 28.83 -4.41
CA ALA A 678 15.61 28.32 -3.97
C ALA A 678 15.38 28.42 -2.45
N ASN A 679 16.45 28.48 -1.65
CA ASN A 679 16.37 28.69 -0.20
C ASN A 679 15.95 30.11 0.22
N ASP A 680 16.14 31.13 -0.63
CA ASP A 680 15.78 32.52 -0.33
C ASP A 680 14.28 32.82 -0.59
N LEU A 681 13.53 31.84 -1.13
CA LEU A 681 12.11 31.96 -1.49
C LEU A 681 11.17 31.26 -0.49
N LEU A 682 11.69 30.75 0.63
CA LEU A 682 10.90 30.08 1.68
C LEU A 682 10.52 31.08 2.80
N MET A 683 9.22 31.31 3.00
CA MET A 683 8.72 32.03 4.18
C MET A 683 8.60 31.09 5.37
N THR A 684 8.92 31.60 6.57
CA THR A 684 8.76 30.87 7.83
C THR A 684 7.62 31.52 8.62
N ILE A 685 6.55 30.77 8.88
CA ILE A 685 5.47 31.18 9.79
C ILE A 685 5.38 30.09 10.86
N GLY A 686 5.54 30.47 12.13
CA GLY A 686 5.44 29.52 13.26
C GLY A 686 6.53 28.45 13.33
N GLY A 687 7.70 28.69 12.71
CA GLY A 687 8.86 27.77 12.79
C GLY A 687 8.82 26.58 11.83
N MET A 688 7.81 26.45 10.96
CA MET A 688 7.79 25.44 9.89
C MET A 688 7.95 26.08 8.51
N ARG A 689 8.75 25.45 7.64
CA ARG A 689 9.03 25.92 6.26
C ARG A 689 8.01 25.29 5.29
N TYR A 690 7.38 26.13 4.47
CA TYR A 690 6.47 25.71 3.41
C TYR A 690 6.99 26.12 2.03
N THR A 691 6.86 25.22 1.04
CA THR A 691 7.04 25.53 -0.38
C THR A 691 5.73 26.06 -0.97
N LEU A 692 5.76 27.28 -1.51
CA LEU A 692 4.65 27.85 -2.27
C LEU A 692 4.52 27.12 -3.62
N SER A 693 3.42 26.39 -3.84
CA SER A 693 3.05 25.88 -5.16
C SER A 693 2.30 26.92 -5.97
#